data_AF-A0A7L4H1Q2-F1
#
_entry.id   AF-A0A7L4H1Q2-F1
#
_cell.length_a   1.000
_cell.length_b   1.000
_cell.length_c   1.000
_cell.angle_alpha   90.00
_cell.angle_beta   90.00
_cell.angle_gamma   90.00
#
_symmetry.space_group_name_H-M   'P 1'
#
loop_
_entity.id
_entity.type
_entity.pdbx_description
1 polymer ?
#
loop_
_entity_poly.entity_id
_entity_poly.type
_entity_poly.pdbx_seq_one_letter_code
_entity_poly.pdbx_strand_id
1 'polypeptide(L)'
;QIILFSEASFAGQKREIWGDVPDATSWELSHTISIRVIRGGWVMYEKPQFHGRKCVLAEGDVEIDNPWTAYGQSGQPHGSRPFCIGSFKRVVRDYRTPEISLFMEENGEGARLKFTDSAEDTRVQGQALAAASIIVHSGLWLVYSKPFFDDDPYVLEPGRYPNLKAWGAKDSSVCSMHPIRLGSPVVERPGEPQVLIYEATGFQGRSFTISRDIYDLKRLPGPALPTVGSLHVLGGCWVGYEKEGFRGHQYLLEEGQYQDWRQWGGYSKELVSLRLIRTDFSDPALVLFEAMDFEEGASVELSEALPDTQLAGYGTVTQSIHVLSGVWVAYEGTNFSGEQYILEKGVYRSCEDWGATDCRIASAQPILQVGEHNLHFISKILLFSEPDFLGDHVAFEEDQDTLPNTFVPHSCRVRGGSWILFDAPAFAGDQHVLSEGEYPTLSAMGCLSSTAIRSLKKVPVFFSEPSIFLHGLECFEGKEIELNNEVRSLQAEGFNNHVLSVRVKGGIWVLCEHSDFRGHQWLLDCTEITNWLTYSGLQHVGSLYPIRQRRIYFRIRSKELELYLSVPDDVEDMKAGRVVVSSLSEQSNSVWYYEDGLIKNQVAPNMSLQVIGPAGKGAKAVLWSETRMPRQTWSVDSQGRIHSQMFEDMILDIKGGRSYDRDHAIVWDMAEERPTQIWDIQVL
;
A
#
# COMPACT_ATOMS: atom_id res chain seq x y z
N GLN A 1 10.16 -6.87 10.90
CA GLN A 1 11.37 -7.15 10.13
C GLN A 1 12.23 -5.91 10.19
N ILE A 2 13.55 -6.09 10.32
CA ILE A 2 14.51 -5.02 10.09
C ILE A 2 15.52 -5.46 9.03
N ILE A 3 16.01 -4.49 8.27
CA ILE A 3 17.13 -4.65 7.36
C ILE A 3 18.30 -3.85 7.92
N LEU A 4 19.37 -4.54 8.27
CA LEU A 4 20.60 -3.92 8.73
C LEU A 4 21.59 -3.86 7.56
N PHE A 5 22.20 -2.69 7.39
CA PHE A 5 23.28 -2.41 6.45
C PHE A 5 24.56 -2.18 7.24
N SER A 6 25.66 -2.83 6.87
CA SER A 6 26.91 -2.76 7.63
C SER A 6 27.58 -1.38 7.60
N GLU A 7 27.16 -0.51 6.69
CA GLU A 7 27.71 0.84 6.46
C GLU A 7 26.57 1.88 6.46
N ALA A 8 26.95 3.17 6.46
CA ALA A 8 26.02 4.30 6.31
C ALA A 8 25.41 4.34 4.90
N SER A 9 24.39 5.18 4.73
CA SER A 9 23.67 5.41 3.47
C SER A 9 23.13 4.12 2.84
N PHE A 10 22.70 3.16 3.67
CA PHE A 10 22.12 1.88 3.26
C PHE A 10 23.04 1.06 2.34
N ALA A 11 24.37 1.14 2.58
CA ALA A 11 25.40 0.46 1.80
C ALA A 11 26.02 -0.75 2.54
N GLY A 12 26.87 -1.50 1.83
CA GLY A 12 27.61 -2.63 2.40
C GLY A 12 26.78 -3.93 2.48
N GLN A 13 27.09 -4.77 3.47
CA GLN A 13 26.43 -6.06 3.65
C GLN A 13 25.01 -5.86 4.22
N LYS A 14 24.01 -6.30 3.44
CA LYS A 14 22.59 -6.35 3.84
C LYS A 14 22.30 -7.61 4.66
N ARG A 15 21.61 -7.47 5.80
CA ARG A 15 21.05 -8.57 6.60
C ARG A 15 19.59 -8.32 6.93
N GLU A 16 18.74 -9.31 6.65
CA GLU A 16 17.32 -9.27 6.99
C GLU A 16 17.04 -10.06 8.26
N ILE A 17 16.34 -9.44 9.20
CA ILE A 17 16.07 -10.01 10.52
C ILE A 17 14.55 -10.04 10.74
N TRP A 18 14.02 -11.25 10.93
CA TRP A 18 12.57 -11.53 11.02
C TRP A 18 12.09 -11.81 12.44
N GLY A 19 12.99 -12.21 13.34
CA GLY A 19 12.72 -12.51 14.74
C GLY A 19 13.92 -12.19 15.62
N ASP A 20 13.86 -12.65 16.87
CA ASP A 20 14.89 -12.37 17.86
C ASP A 20 16.26 -12.96 17.45
N VAL A 21 17.30 -12.15 17.63
CA VAL A 21 18.70 -12.53 17.43
C VAL A 21 19.39 -12.53 18.79
N PRO A 22 19.62 -13.69 19.41
CA PRO A 22 20.20 -13.76 20.75
C PRO A 22 21.70 -13.43 20.79
N ASP A 23 22.40 -13.50 19.66
CA ASP A 23 23.81 -13.10 19.57
C ASP A 23 24.13 -12.54 18.18
N ALA A 24 24.53 -11.27 18.12
CA ALA A 24 24.94 -10.55 16.94
C ALA A 24 26.42 -10.10 17.01
N THR A 25 27.18 -10.55 18.03
CA THR A 25 28.53 -10.05 18.32
C THR A 25 29.56 -10.39 17.25
N SER A 26 29.27 -11.37 16.39
CA SER A 26 30.13 -11.77 15.27
C SER A 26 29.93 -10.95 14.00
N TRP A 27 29.07 -9.92 14.02
CA TRP A 27 28.77 -9.13 12.83
C TRP A 27 29.82 -8.03 12.65
N GLU A 28 30.40 -7.96 11.45
CA GLU A 28 31.34 -6.91 11.07
C GLU A 28 30.57 -5.66 10.67
N LEU A 29 30.69 -4.59 11.46
CA LEU A 29 29.96 -3.34 11.30
C LEU A 29 30.95 -2.17 11.17
N SER A 30 30.58 -1.15 10.41
CA SER A 30 31.31 0.12 10.38
C SER A 30 31.04 0.95 11.66
N HIS A 31 31.73 2.09 11.80
CA HIS A 31 31.45 3.07 12.85
C HIS A 31 30.03 3.64 12.82
N THR A 32 29.45 3.74 11.63
CA THR A 32 28.08 4.18 11.35
C THR A 32 27.40 3.09 10.52
N ILE A 33 26.19 2.71 10.91
CA ILE A 33 25.39 1.71 10.20
C ILE A 33 24.04 2.32 9.82
N SER A 34 23.43 1.82 8.76
CA SER A 34 22.02 2.13 8.46
C SER A 34 21.13 0.95 8.84
N ILE A 35 20.00 1.23 9.47
CA ILE A 35 18.96 0.26 9.77
C ILE A 35 17.66 0.77 9.18
N ARG A 36 16.97 -0.10 8.45
CA ARG A 36 15.60 0.09 7.97
C ARG A 36 14.66 -0.80 8.76
N VAL A 37 13.80 -0.21 9.57
CA VAL A 37 12.78 -0.91 10.34
C VAL A 37 11.48 -0.89 9.55
N ILE A 38 11.17 -2.02 8.91
CA ILE A 38 9.99 -2.13 8.04
C ILE A 38 8.71 -2.26 8.85
N ARG A 39 8.74 -3.08 9.91
CA ARG A 39 7.55 -3.41 10.71
C ARG A 39 7.89 -3.79 12.14
N GLY A 40 7.03 -3.33 13.05
CA GLY A 40 7.11 -3.53 14.47
C GLY A 40 8.23 -2.72 15.13
N GLY A 41 8.27 -2.75 16.46
CA GLY A 41 9.30 -2.12 17.25
C GLY A 41 10.44 -3.10 17.50
N TRP A 42 11.66 -2.60 17.60
CA TRP A 42 12.83 -3.41 17.89
C TRP A 42 13.66 -2.80 19.01
N VAL A 43 14.25 -3.67 19.83
CA VAL A 43 15.22 -3.27 20.85
C VAL A 43 16.57 -3.89 20.50
N MET A 44 17.55 -3.04 20.29
CA MET A 44 18.94 -3.40 20.11
C MET A 44 19.66 -3.36 21.46
N TYR A 45 20.45 -4.39 21.74
CA TYR A 45 21.16 -4.56 23.01
C TYR A 45 22.66 -4.53 22.80
N GLU A 46 23.36 -3.91 23.75
CA GLU A 46 24.82 -3.86 23.79
C GLU A 46 25.47 -5.24 23.95
N LYS A 47 24.85 -6.15 24.71
CA LYS A 47 25.39 -7.49 25.03
C LYS A 47 24.52 -8.60 24.47
N PRO A 48 25.08 -9.80 24.23
CA PRO A 48 24.29 -10.94 23.80
C PRO A 48 23.26 -11.34 24.86
N GLN A 49 22.29 -12.15 24.44
CA GLN A 49 21.19 -12.67 25.25
C GLN A 49 20.27 -11.58 25.83
N PHE A 50 20.09 -10.47 25.12
CA PHE A 50 19.22 -9.35 25.50
C PHE A 50 19.65 -8.65 26.80
N HIS A 51 20.97 -8.48 26.99
CA HIS A 51 21.55 -7.82 28.16
C HIS A 51 22.24 -6.49 27.81
N GLY A 52 22.53 -5.70 28.84
CA GLY A 52 23.27 -4.45 28.70
C GLY A 52 22.38 -3.26 28.35
N ARG A 53 22.99 -2.23 27.76
CA ARG A 53 22.27 -1.03 27.34
C ARG A 53 21.32 -1.35 26.18
N LYS A 54 20.22 -0.60 26.13
CA LYS A 54 19.13 -0.79 25.16
C LYS A 54 19.01 0.44 24.28
N CYS A 55 18.80 0.24 23.00
CA CYS A 55 18.46 1.27 22.03
C CYS A 55 17.18 0.81 21.32
N VAL A 56 16.15 1.65 21.36
CA VAL A 56 14.87 1.37 20.69
C VAL A 56 14.96 1.85 19.26
N LEU A 57 14.49 1.02 18.34
CA LEU A 57 14.39 1.32 16.92
C LEU A 57 12.91 1.43 16.58
N ALA A 58 12.50 2.65 16.21
CA ALA A 58 11.19 2.93 15.65
C ALA A 58 11.14 2.50 14.17
N GLU A 59 9.94 2.36 13.62
CA GLU A 59 9.75 2.11 12.19
C GLU A 59 10.31 3.25 11.34
N GLY A 60 10.85 2.90 10.17
CA GLY A 60 11.53 3.82 9.26
C GLY A 60 13.04 3.60 9.18
N ASP A 61 13.69 4.58 8.56
CA ASP A 61 15.10 4.58 8.21
C ASP A 61 15.92 5.36 9.24
N VAL A 62 16.98 4.76 9.76
CA VAL A 62 17.85 5.38 10.78
C VAL A 62 19.32 5.08 10.50
N GLU A 63 20.15 6.11 10.57
CA GLU A 63 21.60 5.96 10.66
C GLU A 63 22.03 6.02 12.13
N ILE A 64 22.82 5.03 12.54
CA ILE A 64 23.24 4.84 13.93
C ILE A 64 24.76 4.85 13.97
N ASP A 65 25.32 5.91 14.55
CA ASP A 65 26.67 5.90 15.14
C ASP A 65 26.66 5.10 16.44
N ASN A 66 27.82 4.93 17.10
CA ASN A 66 27.93 4.20 18.37
C ASN A 66 26.84 4.62 19.40
N PRO A 67 25.76 3.85 19.57
CA PRO A 67 24.61 4.26 20.38
C PRO A 67 24.90 4.10 21.87
N TRP A 68 26.07 3.57 22.20
CA TRP A 68 26.53 3.30 23.55
C TRP A 68 27.36 4.45 24.13
N THR A 69 27.66 5.52 23.39
CA THR A 69 28.58 6.58 23.89
C THR A 69 27.93 7.64 24.78
N ALA A 70 26.59 7.72 24.87
CA ALA A 70 25.88 8.75 25.64
C ALA A 70 26.17 8.79 27.16
N TYR A 71 26.85 7.77 27.71
CA TYR A 71 27.23 7.71 29.13
C TYR A 71 28.73 7.93 29.41
N GLY A 72 29.52 8.33 28.41
CA GLY A 72 30.93 8.67 28.57
C GLY A 72 31.15 10.15 28.86
N GLN A 73 32.08 10.48 29.77
CA GLN A 73 32.45 11.86 30.12
C GLN A 73 32.69 12.72 28.87
N SER A 74 32.03 13.88 28.81
CA SER A 74 32.25 14.91 27.79
C SER A 74 33.73 15.26 27.69
N GLY A 75 34.34 15.10 26.51
CA GLY A 75 35.63 15.75 26.20
C GLY A 75 36.77 14.91 25.63
N GLN A 76 36.52 13.80 24.92
CA GLN A 76 37.56 13.21 24.05
C GLN A 76 37.13 13.17 22.58
N PRO A 77 38.02 13.49 21.62
CA PRO A 77 37.71 13.33 20.20
C PRO A 77 37.50 11.85 19.91
N HIS A 78 36.32 11.48 19.46
CA HIS A 78 35.91 10.09 19.33
C HIS A 78 36.55 9.46 18.10
N GLY A 79 37.36 8.42 18.33
CA GLY A 79 38.02 7.65 17.29
C GLY A 79 37.04 6.72 16.55
N SER A 80 37.33 6.55 15.26
CA SER A 80 36.73 5.64 14.26
C SER A 80 36.78 4.15 14.67
N ARG A 81 36.20 3.79 15.82
CA ARG A 81 36.10 2.39 16.26
C ARG A 81 34.68 1.87 16.04
N PRO A 82 34.53 0.73 15.34
CA PRO A 82 33.22 0.10 15.19
C PRO A 82 32.67 -0.32 16.55
N PHE A 83 31.37 -0.12 16.74
CA PHE A 83 30.67 -0.58 17.94
C PHE A 83 30.12 -1.99 17.72
N CYS A 84 29.98 -2.76 18.80
CA CYS A 84 29.44 -4.11 18.73
C CYS A 84 27.95 -4.06 19.08
N ILE A 85 27.16 -4.85 18.35
CA ILE A 85 25.76 -5.13 18.69
C ILE A 85 25.72 -6.52 19.31
N GLY A 86 25.17 -6.61 20.51
CA GLY A 86 25.10 -7.86 21.24
C GLY A 86 23.92 -8.73 20.82
N SER A 87 22.72 -8.16 20.74
CA SER A 87 21.51 -8.90 20.36
C SER A 87 20.38 -7.97 19.87
N PHE A 88 19.40 -8.53 19.16
CA PHE A 88 18.19 -7.84 18.72
C PHE A 88 16.95 -8.57 19.22
N LYS A 89 16.02 -7.85 19.83
CA LYS A 89 14.74 -8.39 20.26
C LYS A 89 13.60 -7.65 19.59
N ARG A 90 12.65 -8.40 19.04
CA ARG A 90 11.41 -7.85 18.50
C ARG A 90 10.49 -7.47 19.66
N VAL A 91 9.93 -6.27 19.61
CA VAL A 91 8.84 -5.85 20.49
C VAL A 91 7.58 -6.52 19.99
N VAL A 92 7.07 -7.51 20.74
CA VAL A 92 5.86 -8.24 20.36
C VAL A 92 4.63 -7.39 20.69
N ARG A 93 3.78 -7.13 19.68
CA ARG A 93 2.46 -6.54 19.87
C ARG A 93 1.57 -7.58 20.53
N ASP A 94 1.17 -7.33 21.78
CA ASP A 94 0.31 -8.23 22.55
C ASP A 94 -1.15 -7.78 22.58
N TYR A 95 -1.48 -6.71 21.81
CA TYR A 95 -2.82 -6.08 21.68
C TYR A 95 -3.50 -5.76 23.01
N ARG A 96 -2.73 -5.70 24.10
CA ARG A 96 -3.20 -5.25 25.40
C ARG A 96 -2.97 -3.76 25.51
N THR A 97 -3.87 -3.06 26.18
CA THR A 97 -3.64 -1.68 26.57
C THR A 97 -2.33 -1.62 27.36
N PRO A 98 -1.36 -0.77 26.98
CA PRO A 98 -0.11 -0.66 27.71
C PRO A 98 -0.40 -0.20 29.14
N GLU A 99 0.32 -0.76 30.12
CA GLU A 99 0.08 -0.44 31.52
C GLU A 99 1.39 -0.49 32.33
N ILE A 100 1.65 0.60 33.04
CA ILE A 100 2.77 0.73 33.99
C ILE A 100 2.25 1.20 35.35
N SER A 101 2.77 0.60 36.41
CA SER A 101 2.52 0.98 37.80
C SER A 101 3.80 1.45 38.46
N LEU A 102 3.77 2.65 39.05
CA LEU A 102 4.86 3.24 39.82
C LEU A 102 4.52 3.18 41.31
N PHE A 103 5.52 2.84 42.13
CA PHE A 103 5.38 2.65 43.56
C PHE A 103 6.36 3.54 44.33
N MET A 104 5.89 4.14 45.42
CA MET A 104 6.73 4.99 46.28
C MET A 104 7.71 4.19 47.16
N GLU A 105 7.46 2.89 47.36
CA GLU A 105 8.32 1.99 48.11
C GLU A 105 8.93 0.91 47.22
N GLU A 106 9.96 0.22 47.71
CA GLU A 106 10.61 -0.88 46.98
C GLU A 106 9.70 -2.12 46.90
N ASN A 107 10.04 -3.06 46.02
CA ASN A 107 9.37 -4.36 45.83
C ASN A 107 7.90 -4.32 45.36
N GLY A 108 7.41 -3.15 44.95
CA GLY A 108 6.02 -2.93 44.52
C GLY A 108 5.06 -2.72 45.69
N GLU A 109 5.55 -2.13 46.79
CA GLU A 109 4.76 -1.82 47.99
C GLU A 109 4.42 -0.32 48.08
N GLY A 110 3.56 0.04 49.03
CA GLY A 110 3.14 1.43 49.25
C GLY A 110 2.11 1.97 48.24
N ALA A 111 2.04 3.30 48.13
CA ALA A 111 1.11 3.99 47.24
C ALA A 111 1.46 3.72 45.77
N ARG A 112 0.44 3.36 44.98
CA ARG A 112 0.57 2.99 43.56
C ARG A 112 -0.09 4.03 42.66
N LEU A 113 0.64 4.46 41.63
CA LEU A 113 0.12 5.26 40.52
C LEU A 113 0.16 4.43 39.25
N LYS A 114 -0.97 4.37 38.54
CA LYS A 114 -1.14 3.57 37.32
C LYS A 114 -1.28 4.50 36.12
N PHE A 115 -0.56 4.17 35.05
CA PHE A 115 -0.61 4.88 33.77
C PHE A 115 -0.88 3.88 32.64
N THR A 116 -1.69 4.30 31.68
CA THR A 116 -2.05 3.51 30.49
C THR A 116 -1.81 4.25 29.18
N ASP A 117 -1.30 5.48 29.26
CA ASP A 117 -0.97 6.32 28.11
C ASP A 117 0.21 7.23 28.46
N SER A 118 0.65 8.02 27.48
CA SER A 118 1.68 9.04 27.63
C SER A 118 1.34 10.04 28.72
N ALA A 119 2.37 10.44 29.48
CA ALA A 119 2.34 11.57 30.40
C ALA A 119 3.51 12.49 30.05
N GLU A 120 3.20 13.63 29.42
CA GLU A 120 4.20 14.63 29.03
C GLU A 120 4.81 15.35 30.24
N ASP A 121 4.03 15.53 31.32
CA ASP A 121 4.51 16.08 32.58
C ASP A 121 3.76 15.43 33.75
N THR A 122 4.48 14.62 34.53
CA THR A 122 3.93 13.94 35.71
C THR A 122 4.05 14.77 36.99
N ARG A 123 4.64 15.97 36.91
CA ARG A 123 4.91 16.80 38.09
C ARG A 123 3.63 17.43 38.63
N VAL A 124 3.44 17.35 39.94
CA VAL A 124 2.35 18.07 40.63
C VAL A 124 2.98 19.24 41.38
N GLN A 125 2.53 20.46 41.09
CA GLN A 125 3.10 21.71 41.66
C GLN A 125 4.62 21.86 41.44
N GLY A 126 5.15 21.31 40.34
CA GLY A 126 6.57 21.37 39.99
C GLY A 126 7.45 20.30 40.64
N GLN A 127 6.89 19.43 41.49
CA GLN A 127 7.64 18.33 42.12
C GLN A 127 7.56 17.06 41.26
N ALA A 128 8.73 16.48 40.96
CA ALA A 128 8.85 15.19 40.25
C ALA A 128 8.21 14.05 41.04
N LEU A 129 7.56 13.13 40.31
CA LEU A 129 7.05 11.89 40.88
C LEU A 129 8.25 10.99 41.19
N ALA A 130 8.38 10.57 42.45
CA ALA A 130 9.45 9.68 42.88
C ALA A 130 8.98 8.21 42.86
N ALA A 131 9.60 7.38 42.03
CA ALA A 131 9.33 5.95 41.94
C ALA A 131 10.50 5.15 42.54
N ALA A 132 10.26 4.44 43.64
CA ALA A 132 11.23 3.53 44.24
C ALA A 132 11.21 2.15 43.55
N SER A 133 10.05 1.70 43.07
CA SER A 133 9.91 0.49 42.27
C SER A 133 8.84 0.63 41.19
N ILE A 134 8.95 -0.19 40.13
CA ILE A 134 8.10 -0.13 38.94
C ILE A 134 7.63 -1.55 38.59
N ILE A 135 6.38 -1.68 38.17
CA ILE A 135 5.86 -2.89 37.53
C ILE A 135 5.30 -2.49 36.16
N VAL A 136 5.90 -3.03 35.11
CA VAL A 136 5.36 -2.91 33.75
C VAL A 136 4.49 -4.15 33.50
N HIS A 137 3.19 -3.94 33.34
CA HIS A 137 2.22 -5.01 33.14
C HIS A 137 2.11 -5.40 31.65
N SER A 138 2.15 -4.41 30.77
CA SER A 138 2.02 -4.56 29.31
C SER A 138 2.66 -3.37 28.59
N GLY A 139 3.09 -3.59 27.36
CA GLY A 139 3.80 -2.60 26.55
C GLY A 139 5.27 -2.40 26.93
N LEU A 140 6.02 -1.76 26.02
CA LEU A 140 7.38 -1.30 26.25
C LEU A 140 7.31 0.20 26.57
N TRP A 141 7.81 0.59 27.74
CA TRP A 141 7.70 1.96 28.24
C TRP A 141 9.04 2.70 28.19
N LEU A 142 8.99 3.94 27.72
CA LEU A 142 10.08 4.90 27.81
C LEU A 142 9.81 5.84 28.98
N VAL A 143 10.69 5.84 29.97
CA VAL A 143 10.55 6.63 31.20
C VAL A 143 11.68 7.65 31.28
N TYR A 144 11.35 8.90 31.52
CA TYR A 144 12.25 10.05 31.42
C TYR A 144 12.39 10.74 32.77
N SER A 145 13.62 11.19 33.07
CA SER A 145 13.87 11.97 34.29
C SER A 145 13.51 13.45 34.11
N LYS A 146 13.33 13.90 32.86
CA LYS A 146 12.84 15.25 32.52
C LYS A 146 11.41 15.25 31.99
N PRO A 147 10.69 16.39 32.12
CA PRO A 147 9.38 16.57 31.48
C PRO A 147 9.54 16.65 29.96
N PHE A 148 8.43 16.47 29.23
CA PHE A 148 8.34 16.60 27.76
C PHE A 148 9.34 15.72 27.00
N PHE A 149 9.68 14.56 27.57
CA PHE A 149 10.58 13.57 26.96
C PHE A 149 12.00 14.12 26.71
N ASP A 150 12.45 15.11 27.48
CA ASP A 150 13.71 15.87 27.28
C ASP A 150 14.96 15.22 27.92
N ASP A 151 15.17 13.91 27.74
CA ASP A 151 16.41 13.21 28.08
C ASP A 151 16.46 11.79 27.49
N ASP A 152 17.55 11.05 27.74
CA ASP A 152 17.64 9.63 27.36
C ASP A 152 16.68 8.78 28.21
N PRO A 153 15.79 7.99 27.60
CA PRO A 153 14.80 7.22 28.36
C PRO A 153 15.38 5.95 28.99
N TYR A 154 14.82 5.58 30.13
CA TYR A 154 14.88 4.21 30.64
C TYR A 154 13.88 3.33 29.87
N VAL A 155 14.40 2.31 29.18
CA VAL A 155 13.61 1.39 28.35
C VAL A 155 13.15 0.18 29.19
N LEU A 156 11.88 0.17 29.59
CA LEU A 156 11.28 -0.81 30.50
C LEU A 156 10.36 -1.78 29.76
N GLU A 157 10.71 -3.06 29.81
CA GLU A 157 9.91 -4.16 29.25
C GLU A 157 8.93 -4.69 30.31
N PRO A 158 7.89 -5.45 29.92
CA PRO A 158 7.01 -6.14 30.85
C PRO A 158 7.79 -6.94 31.90
N GLY A 159 7.59 -6.62 33.17
CA GLY A 159 8.41 -7.14 34.26
C GLY A 159 8.29 -6.37 35.57
N ARG A 160 8.96 -6.89 36.61
CA ARG A 160 9.05 -6.26 37.92
C ARG A 160 10.43 -5.67 38.13
N TYR A 161 10.47 -4.41 38.51
CA TYR A 161 11.67 -3.64 38.79
C TYR A 161 11.65 -3.22 40.28
N PRO A 162 12.13 -4.07 41.19
CA PRO A 162 11.92 -3.90 42.63
C PRO A 162 12.64 -2.70 43.28
N ASN A 163 13.65 -2.13 42.61
CA ASN A 163 14.43 -0.99 43.10
C ASN A 163 15.09 -0.24 41.94
N LEU A 164 15.65 0.95 42.19
CA LEU A 164 16.34 1.80 41.19
C LEU A 164 17.38 1.05 40.35
N LYS A 165 18.17 0.19 40.99
CA LYS A 165 19.21 -0.58 40.31
C LYS A 165 18.62 -1.56 39.30
N ALA A 166 17.44 -2.11 39.55
CA ALA A 166 16.78 -3.07 38.67
C ALA A 166 16.36 -2.48 37.32
N TRP A 167 15.99 -1.19 37.28
CA TRP A 167 15.63 -0.48 36.04
C TRP A 167 16.73 0.49 35.55
N GLY A 168 17.90 0.48 36.19
CA GLY A 168 19.09 1.21 35.74
C GLY A 168 19.06 2.71 36.01
N ALA A 169 18.14 3.19 36.85
CA ALA A 169 17.97 4.60 37.15
C ALA A 169 19.01 5.12 38.16
N LYS A 170 19.53 6.32 37.91
CA LYS A 170 20.42 7.03 38.84
C LYS A 170 19.65 7.81 39.91
N ASP A 171 18.44 8.23 39.58
CA ASP A 171 17.53 8.97 40.44
C ASP A 171 16.11 8.38 40.33
N SER A 172 15.31 8.58 41.37
CA SER A 172 13.92 8.13 41.46
C SER A 172 12.92 9.02 40.74
N SER A 173 13.35 10.17 40.22
CA SER A 173 12.46 11.09 39.51
C SER A 173 11.99 10.51 38.18
N VAL A 174 10.67 10.55 38.01
CA VAL A 174 9.98 10.28 36.76
C VAL A 174 9.17 11.52 36.43
N CYS A 175 9.56 12.25 35.39
CA CYS A 175 8.94 13.52 35.00
C CYS A 175 8.12 13.44 33.71
N SER A 176 8.41 12.48 32.84
CA SER A 176 7.56 12.13 31.71
C SER A 176 7.71 10.65 31.35
N MET A 177 6.73 10.08 30.65
CA MET A 177 6.80 8.71 30.16
C MET A 177 5.84 8.50 29.00
N HIS A 178 6.15 7.54 28.13
CA HIS A 178 5.18 7.07 27.15
C HIS A 178 5.42 5.61 26.76
N PRO A 179 4.35 4.87 26.40
CA PRO A 179 4.52 3.58 25.75
C PRO A 179 5.02 3.79 24.31
N ILE A 180 5.81 2.84 23.81
CA ILE A 180 6.18 2.82 22.39
C ILE A 180 4.94 2.52 21.56
N ARG A 181 4.69 3.39 20.58
CA ARG A 181 3.68 3.20 19.55
C ARG A 181 4.33 2.45 18.40
N LEU A 182 3.85 1.23 18.15
CA LEU A 182 4.17 0.50 16.93
C LEU A 182 3.50 1.22 15.76
N GLY A 183 4.11 1.22 14.58
CA GLY A 183 3.50 1.87 13.44
C GLY A 183 2.30 1.07 12.91
N SER A 184 1.72 1.61 11.85
CA SER A 184 0.58 0.96 11.19
C SER A 184 1.02 -0.37 10.59
N PRO A 185 0.16 -1.40 10.56
CA PRO A 185 0.46 -2.64 9.87
C PRO A 185 0.86 -2.38 8.42
N VAL A 186 1.79 -3.17 7.90
CA VAL A 186 2.31 -3.02 6.54
C VAL A 186 2.25 -4.31 5.74
N VAL A 187 2.10 -4.15 4.43
CA VAL A 187 2.22 -5.21 3.44
C VAL A 187 3.31 -4.85 2.44
N GLU A 188 4.25 -5.76 2.22
CA GLU A 188 5.35 -5.57 1.27
C GLU A 188 4.99 -6.13 -0.11
N ARG A 189 4.34 -7.29 -0.14
CA ARG A 189 4.09 -8.02 -1.38
C ARG A 189 2.61 -8.40 -1.50
N PRO A 190 1.68 -7.43 -1.59
CA PRO A 190 0.25 -7.71 -1.70
C PRO A 190 -0.07 -8.57 -2.92
N GLY A 191 0.71 -8.40 -4.00
CA GLY A 191 0.58 -9.19 -5.21
C GLY A 191 0.93 -10.66 -5.02
N GLU A 192 1.88 -11.05 -4.17
CA GLU A 192 2.45 -12.40 -4.04
C GLU A 192 2.00 -13.15 -2.78
N PRO A 193 0.70 -13.49 -2.64
CA PRO A 193 0.19 -14.09 -1.43
C PRO A 193 0.75 -15.51 -1.24
N GLN A 194 1.49 -15.71 -0.17
CA GLN A 194 1.97 -17.02 0.22
C GLN A 194 2.15 -17.09 1.74
N VAL A 195 1.61 -18.15 2.35
CA VAL A 195 1.77 -18.47 3.77
C VAL A 195 2.14 -19.95 3.93
N LEU A 196 3.09 -20.21 4.83
CA LEU A 196 3.45 -21.55 5.27
C LEU A 196 2.83 -21.81 6.64
N ILE A 197 1.98 -22.81 6.72
CA ILE A 197 1.32 -23.24 7.96
C ILE A 197 2.01 -24.48 8.49
N TYR A 198 2.24 -24.56 9.79
CA TYR A 198 2.82 -25.71 10.48
C TYR A 198 1.87 -26.28 11.52
N GLU A 199 1.91 -27.61 11.67
CA GLU A 199 1.08 -28.35 12.62
C GLU A 199 1.45 -28.07 14.09
N ALA A 200 2.73 -27.84 14.39
CA ALA A 200 3.20 -27.57 15.75
C ALA A 200 3.82 -26.17 15.88
N THR A 201 4.03 -25.74 17.12
CA THR A 201 4.71 -24.48 17.43
C THR A 201 6.18 -24.53 17.00
N GLY A 202 6.79 -23.36 16.78
CA GLY A 202 8.21 -23.26 16.43
C GLY A 202 8.57 -23.86 15.05
N PHE A 203 7.64 -23.79 14.09
CA PHE A 203 7.79 -24.24 12.70
C PHE A 203 8.10 -25.74 12.57
N GLN A 204 7.48 -26.55 13.42
CA GLN A 204 7.68 -28.01 13.47
C GLN A 204 6.47 -28.79 12.94
N GLY A 205 6.70 -30.06 12.62
CA GLY A 205 5.66 -30.97 12.15
C GLY A 205 5.40 -30.85 10.64
N ARG A 206 4.22 -31.29 10.20
CA ARG A 206 3.81 -31.16 8.79
C ARG A 206 3.58 -29.69 8.45
N SER A 207 3.93 -29.32 7.22
CA SER A 207 3.73 -27.96 6.71
C SER A 207 2.91 -27.95 5.43
N PHE A 208 2.23 -26.82 5.20
CA PHE A 208 1.40 -26.58 4.02
C PHE A 208 1.71 -25.21 3.44
N THR A 209 2.02 -25.17 2.14
CA THR A 209 2.16 -23.91 1.38
C THR A 209 0.81 -23.51 0.82
N ILE A 210 0.35 -22.33 1.22
CA ILE A 210 -1.00 -21.84 0.94
C ILE A 210 -0.88 -20.48 0.24
N SER A 211 -1.63 -20.32 -0.84
CA SER A 211 -1.71 -19.08 -1.61
C SER A 211 -3.15 -18.68 -1.90
N ARG A 212 -4.12 -19.22 -1.17
CA ARG A 212 -5.56 -18.98 -1.33
C ARG A 212 -6.28 -19.08 0.01
N ASP A 213 -7.55 -18.69 0.02
CA ASP A 213 -8.40 -18.83 1.20
C ASP A 213 -8.56 -20.29 1.63
N ILE A 214 -8.60 -20.50 2.94
CA ILE A 214 -8.92 -21.77 3.57
C ILE A 214 -10.16 -21.56 4.43
N TYR A 215 -11.29 -22.08 3.96
CA TYR A 215 -12.54 -22.03 4.71
C TYR A 215 -12.52 -22.92 5.96
N ASP A 216 -11.79 -24.04 5.92
CA ASP A 216 -11.65 -24.99 7.01
C ASP A 216 -10.35 -25.80 6.83
N LEU A 217 -9.43 -25.72 7.80
CA LEU A 217 -8.16 -26.46 7.76
C LEU A 217 -8.34 -27.98 7.65
N LYS A 218 -9.48 -28.54 8.09
CA LYS A 218 -9.77 -29.98 7.95
C LYS A 218 -9.90 -30.41 6.49
N ARG A 219 -10.10 -29.48 5.56
CA ARG A 219 -10.19 -29.73 4.11
C ARG A 219 -8.84 -29.73 3.41
N LEU A 220 -7.74 -29.44 4.13
CA LEU A 220 -6.41 -29.55 3.55
C LEU A 220 -6.08 -31.02 3.21
N PRO A 221 -5.25 -31.27 2.17
CA PRO A 221 -4.89 -32.63 1.80
C PRO A 221 -4.19 -33.38 2.94
N GLY A 222 -4.57 -34.65 3.14
CA GLY A 222 -3.97 -35.53 4.15
C GLY A 222 -4.75 -35.59 5.46
N PRO A 223 -4.14 -36.07 6.56
CA PRO A 223 -4.78 -36.13 7.87
C PRO A 223 -5.22 -34.76 8.35
N ALA A 224 -6.47 -34.66 8.81
CA ALA A 224 -7.11 -33.41 9.21
C ALA A 224 -6.25 -32.62 10.20
N LEU A 225 -5.98 -31.36 9.86
CA LEU A 225 -5.32 -30.41 10.73
C LEU A 225 -6.38 -29.64 11.52
N PRO A 226 -6.49 -29.82 12.86
CA PRO A 226 -7.53 -29.15 13.63
C PRO A 226 -7.27 -27.65 13.76
N THR A 227 -6.00 -27.25 13.89
CA THR A 227 -5.59 -25.86 14.05
C THR A 227 -4.14 -25.64 13.67
N VAL A 228 -3.73 -24.40 13.45
CA VAL A 228 -2.35 -24.00 13.17
C VAL A 228 -1.52 -23.92 14.46
N GLY A 229 -0.36 -24.59 14.48
CA GLY A 229 0.59 -24.49 15.58
C GLY A 229 1.54 -23.29 15.46
N SER A 230 2.03 -23.04 14.25
CA SER A 230 2.84 -21.86 13.90
C SER A 230 2.72 -21.55 12.42
N LEU A 231 3.07 -20.33 12.00
CA LEU A 231 2.97 -19.93 10.59
C LEU A 231 4.03 -18.90 10.19
N HIS A 232 4.34 -18.88 8.90
CA HIS A 232 5.22 -17.91 8.28
C HIS A 232 4.51 -17.31 7.06
N VAL A 233 4.09 -16.06 7.18
CA VAL A 233 3.53 -15.30 6.05
C VAL A 233 4.71 -14.78 5.23
N LEU A 234 4.85 -15.29 4.02
CA LEU A 234 5.91 -14.89 3.10
C LEU A 234 5.50 -13.67 2.28
N GLY A 235 4.25 -13.59 1.87
CA GLY A 235 3.73 -12.48 1.07
C GLY A 235 2.22 -12.35 1.21
N GLY A 236 1.74 -11.14 0.90
CA GLY A 236 0.35 -10.74 1.09
C GLY A 236 0.02 -10.42 2.55
N CYS A 237 -1.21 -9.94 2.75
CA CYS A 237 -1.76 -9.68 4.08
C CYS A 237 -2.97 -10.60 4.29
N TRP A 238 -3.02 -11.30 5.42
CA TRP A 238 -4.00 -12.35 5.66
C TRP A 238 -4.81 -12.06 6.92
N VAL A 239 -6.04 -12.60 6.96
CA VAL A 239 -6.87 -12.62 8.15
C VAL A 239 -7.01 -14.06 8.61
N GLY A 240 -6.58 -14.31 9.83
CA GLY A 240 -6.81 -15.55 10.54
C GLY A 240 -8.09 -15.51 11.35
N TYR A 241 -8.80 -16.63 11.41
CA TYR A 241 -10.04 -16.72 12.16
C TYR A 241 -10.04 -17.91 13.11
N GLU A 242 -10.59 -17.68 14.30
CA GLU A 242 -10.74 -18.70 15.34
C GLU A 242 -11.57 -19.91 14.87
N LYS A 243 -12.59 -19.69 14.03
CA LYS A 243 -13.52 -20.73 13.60
C LYS A 243 -13.50 -20.91 12.09
N GLU A 244 -14.05 -22.04 11.66
CA GLU A 244 -14.31 -22.33 10.25
C GLU A 244 -15.27 -21.30 9.62
N GLY A 245 -15.10 -21.07 8.32
CA GLY A 245 -15.92 -20.16 7.54
C GLY A 245 -15.75 -18.69 7.85
N PHE A 246 -14.55 -18.28 8.27
CA PHE A 246 -14.20 -16.89 8.55
C PHE A 246 -15.02 -16.28 9.69
N ARG A 247 -15.15 -17.01 10.80
CA ARG A 247 -15.97 -16.63 11.97
C ARG A 247 -15.15 -16.58 13.26
N GLY A 248 -15.72 -15.91 14.26
CA GLY A 248 -15.07 -15.74 15.57
C GLY A 248 -14.06 -14.60 15.54
N HIS A 249 -13.12 -14.63 16.48
CA HIS A 249 -12.07 -13.63 16.60
C HIS A 249 -11.23 -13.57 15.32
N GLN A 250 -10.87 -12.35 14.90
CA GLN A 250 -10.08 -12.08 13.71
C GLN A 250 -8.65 -11.70 14.11
N TYR A 251 -7.67 -12.17 13.35
CA TYR A 251 -6.26 -11.94 13.60
C TYR A 251 -5.60 -11.42 12.34
N LEU A 252 -5.04 -10.21 12.39
CA LEU A 252 -4.24 -9.71 11.28
C LEU A 252 -2.91 -10.47 11.21
N LEU A 253 -2.60 -11.00 10.03
CA LEU A 253 -1.39 -11.76 9.73
C LEU A 253 -0.63 -11.08 8.59
N GLU A 254 0.27 -10.17 8.97
CA GLU A 254 1.21 -9.50 8.08
C GLU A 254 2.37 -10.43 7.70
N GLU A 255 3.17 -10.10 6.67
CA GLU A 255 4.40 -10.85 6.41
C GLU A 255 5.30 -10.95 7.66
N GLY A 256 5.74 -12.16 7.97
CA GLY A 256 6.51 -12.42 9.17
C GLY A 256 6.39 -13.84 9.71
N GLN A 257 7.21 -14.08 10.72
CA GLN A 257 7.31 -15.36 11.42
C GLN A 257 6.55 -15.29 12.74
N TYR A 258 5.65 -16.26 12.93
CA TYR A 258 4.81 -16.40 14.12
C TYR A 258 5.00 -17.80 14.72
N GLN A 259 5.74 -17.88 15.82
CA GLN A 259 6.14 -19.16 16.43
C GLN A 259 5.01 -19.86 17.19
N ASP A 260 4.01 -19.10 17.64
CA ASP A 260 2.84 -19.59 18.35
C ASP A 260 1.68 -18.58 18.29
N TRP A 261 0.54 -18.97 18.87
CA TRP A 261 -0.68 -18.19 18.85
C TRP A 261 -0.64 -16.85 19.58
N ARG A 262 0.31 -16.65 20.49
CA ARG A 262 0.44 -15.38 21.20
C ARG A 262 1.06 -14.32 20.30
N GLN A 263 1.87 -14.73 19.31
CA GLN A 263 2.53 -13.79 18.41
C GLN A 263 1.60 -13.15 17.39
N TRP A 264 0.46 -13.78 17.07
CA TRP A 264 -0.58 -13.17 16.23
C TRP A 264 -1.76 -12.60 17.04
N GLY A 265 -1.61 -12.45 18.36
CA GLY A 265 -2.65 -11.89 19.21
C GLY A 265 -3.86 -12.82 19.43
N GLY A 266 -3.66 -14.14 19.35
CA GLY A 266 -4.72 -15.11 19.58
C GLY A 266 -5.35 -14.98 20.98
N TYR A 267 -6.68 -15.06 21.07
CA TYR A 267 -7.40 -15.22 22.36
C TYR A 267 -7.33 -16.67 22.84
N SER A 268 -7.18 -17.59 21.89
CA SER A 268 -6.98 -19.00 22.11
C SER A 268 -5.93 -19.52 21.12
N LYS A 269 -5.60 -20.81 21.22
CA LYS A 269 -4.75 -21.49 20.24
C LYS A 269 -5.48 -21.78 18.92
N GLU A 270 -6.79 -21.56 18.85
CA GLU A 270 -7.61 -21.93 17.71
C GLU A 270 -7.42 -20.89 16.59
N LEU A 271 -6.87 -21.37 15.48
CA LEU A 271 -6.82 -20.75 14.18
C LEU A 271 -7.27 -21.81 13.17
N VAL A 272 -8.47 -21.67 12.60
CA VAL A 272 -9.18 -22.76 11.88
C VAL A 272 -9.52 -22.38 10.43
N SER A 273 -9.59 -21.09 10.12
CA SER A 273 -9.71 -20.62 8.74
C SER A 273 -8.80 -19.40 8.48
N LEU A 274 -8.40 -19.23 7.22
CA LEU A 274 -7.50 -18.17 6.77
C LEU A 274 -8.06 -17.54 5.50
N ARG A 275 -8.02 -16.22 5.41
CA ARG A 275 -8.50 -15.47 4.24
C ARG A 275 -7.44 -14.49 3.78
N LEU A 276 -7.24 -14.38 2.48
CA LEU A 276 -6.37 -13.37 1.89
C LEU A 276 -7.12 -12.03 1.76
N ILE A 277 -6.46 -10.95 2.13
CA ILE A 277 -6.92 -9.58 1.85
C ILE A 277 -6.54 -9.23 0.41
N ARG A 278 -7.52 -8.96 -0.45
CA ARG A 278 -7.33 -8.77 -1.90
C ARG A 278 -7.52 -7.32 -2.38
N THR A 279 -7.69 -6.40 -1.44
CA THR A 279 -8.03 -4.99 -1.70
C THR A 279 -6.76 -4.16 -1.96
N ASP A 280 -6.91 -2.99 -2.61
CA ASP A 280 -5.85 -1.99 -2.75
C ASP A 280 -5.51 -1.37 -1.38
N PHE A 281 -4.22 -1.20 -1.10
CA PHE A 281 -3.70 -0.64 0.15
C PHE A 281 -3.37 0.86 0.03
N SER A 282 -3.63 1.46 -1.14
CA SER A 282 -3.32 2.86 -1.45
C SER A 282 -4.40 3.82 -0.97
N ASP A 283 -3.99 5.06 -0.65
CA ASP A 283 -4.83 6.19 -0.20
C ASP A 283 -5.95 5.79 0.77
N PRO A 284 -5.61 5.29 1.97
CA PRO A 284 -6.62 4.81 2.90
C PRO A 284 -7.60 5.91 3.29
N ALA A 285 -8.90 5.63 3.18
CA ALA A 285 -9.95 6.53 3.64
C ALA A 285 -11.12 5.75 4.25
N LEU A 286 -11.49 6.13 5.47
CA LEU A 286 -12.50 5.46 6.30
C LEU A 286 -13.41 6.50 6.93
N VAL A 287 -14.71 6.23 6.95
CA VAL A 287 -15.68 7.06 7.68
C VAL A 287 -16.40 6.20 8.72
N LEU A 288 -16.33 6.62 9.98
CA LEU A 288 -17.05 6.02 11.10
C LEU A 288 -18.32 6.83 11.38
N PHE A 289 -19.44 6.16 11.62
CA PHE A 289 -20.73 6.78 11.91
C PHE A 289 -21.30 6.30 13.24
N GLU A 290 -21.68 7.23 14.09
CA GLU A 290 -22.29 6.91 15.39
C GLU A 290 -23.62 6.17 15.20
N ALA A 291 -24.40 6.53 14.18
CA ALA A 291 -25.68 5.91 13.85
C ALA A 291 -25.54 4.68 12.93
N MET A 292 -26.54 3.78 12.99
CA MET A 292 -26.69 2.67 12.04
C MET A 292 -27.13 3.20 10.66
N ASP A 293 -26.94 2.39 9.61
CA ASP A 293 -27.48 2.67 8.26
C ASP A 293 -27.13 4.06 7.67
N PHE A 294 -26.04 4.68 8.15
CA PHE A 294 -25.64 6.04 7.75
C PHE A 294 -26.73 7.09 8.00
N GLU A 295 -27.58 6.88 9.00
CA GLU A 295 -28.55 7.88 9.46
C GLU A 295 -27.86 9.12 10.05
N GLU A 296 -28.62 10.19 10.28
CA GLU A 296 -28.08 11.42 10.88
C GLU A 296 -27.46 11.13 12.26
N GLY A 297 -26.18 11.47 12.41
CA GLY A 297 -25.40 11.28 13.64
C GLY A 297 -24.00 11.85 13.50
N ALA A 298 -23.20 11.80 14.58
CA ALA A 298 -21.80 12.19 14.48
C ALA A 298 -21.06 11.26 13.51
N SER A 299 -20.08 11.82 12.79
CA SER A 299 -19.18 11.05 11.91
C SER A 299 -17.76 11.60 11.97
N VAL A 300 -16.79 10.74 11.70
CA VAL A 300 -15.38 11.12 11.56
C VAL A 300 -14.78 10.43 10.35
N GLU A 301 -14.09 11.21 9.52
CA GLU A 301 -13.33 10.74 8.36
C GLU A 301 -11.85 10.62 8.74
N LEU A 302 -11.25 9.48 8.41
CA LEU A 302 -9.89 9.12 8.75
C LEU A 302 -9.12 8.79 7.47
N SER A 303 -7.94 9.38 7.34
CA SER A 303 -6.94 9.04 6.32
C SER A 303 -5.66 8.45 6.94
N GLU A 304 -5.54 8.50 8.26
CA GLU A 304 -4.37 8.06 9.02
C GLU A 304 -4.80 7.30 10.28
N ALA A 305 -3.83 6.71 10.98
CA ALA A 305 -4.08 5.98 12.22
C ALA A 305 -4.60 6.91 13.33
N LEU A 306 -5.74 6.53 13.92
CA LEU A 306 -6.35 7.21 15.06
C LEU A 306 -6.24 6.33 16.32
N PRO A 307 -5.33 6.65 17.27
CA PRO A 307 -5.12 5.85 18.47
C PRO A 307 -6.22 6.02 19.53
N ASP A 308 -7.00 7.09 19.48
CA ASP A 308 -8.15 7.30 20.36
C ASP A 308 -9.20 8.15 19.65
N THR A 309 -10.40 7.61 19.47
CA THR A 309 -11.52 8.30 18.83
C THR A 309 -12.00 9.54 19.59
N GLN A 310 -11.70 9.66 20.88
CA GLN A 310 -11.98 10.86 21.66
C GLN A 310 -11.11 12.05 21.24
N LEU A 311 -9.89 11.81 20.73
CA LEU A 311 -9.02 12.88 20.23
C LEU A 311 -9.62 13.58 19.00
N ALA A 312 -10.45 12.85 18.24
CA ALA A 312 -11.20 13.39 17.11
C ALA A 312 -12.59 13.95 17.50
N GLY A 313 -12.96 13.93 18.79
CA GLY A 313 -14.25 14.42 19.27
C GLY A 313 -15.48 13.58 18.85
N TYR A 314 -15.26 12.36 18.36
CA TYR A 314 -16.31 11.49 17.81
C TYR A 314 -16.96 10.56 18.85
N GLY A 315 -16.22 10.13 19.87
CA GLY A 315 -16.70 9.17 20.89
C GLY A 315 -16.35 7.72 20.55
N THR A 316 -16.81 6.74 21.36
CA THR A 316 -16.41 5.33 21.24
C THR A 316 -17.49 4.41 20.66
N VAL A 317 -18.65 4.97 20.30
CA VAL A 317 -19.77 4.23 19.72
C VAL A 317 -19.74 4.41 18.21
N THR A 318 -19.58 3.31 17.49
CA THR A 318 -19.65 3.27 16.02
C THR A 318 -20.61 2.18 15.62
N GLN A 319 -21.68 2.58 14.93
CA GLN A 319 -22.74 1.65 14.53
C GLN A 319 -22.79 1.38 13.03
N SER A 320 -22.21 2.24 12.19
CA SER A 320 -21.97 1.95 10.77
C SER A 320 -20.63 2.51 10.30
N ILE A 321 -20.08 1.90 9.24
CA ILE A 321 -18.75 2.21 8.71
C ILE A 321 -18.79 2.24 7.18
N HIS A 322 -18.16 3.23 6.57
CA HIS A 322 -17.91 3.26 5.14
C HIS A 322 -16.40 3.27 4.89
N VAL A 323 -15.86 2.16 4.38
CA VAL A 323 -14.48 2.08 3.92
C VAL A 323 -14.45 2.54 2.46
N LEU A 324 -13.95 3.75 2.21
CA LEU A 324 -13.90 4.36 0.87
C LEU A 324 -12.76 3.76 0.03
N SER A 325 -11.60 3.58 0.67
CA SER A 325 -10.36 3.07 0.07
C SER A 325 -9.39 2.55 1.14
N GLY A 326 -8.40 1.78 0.70
CA GLY A 326 -7.47 1.08 1.58
C GLY A 326 -8.10 -0.10 2.30
N VAL A 327 -7.32 -0.64 3.24
CA VAL A 327 -7.76 -1.67 4.20
C VAL A 327 -7.46 -1.14 5.59
N TRP A 328 -8.39 -1.36 6.52
CA TRP A 328 -8.32 -0.82 7.86
C TRP A 328 -8.45 -1.91 8.91
N VAL A 329 -7.91 -1.65 10.09
CA VAL A 329 -8.18 -2.44 11.29
C VAL A 329 -8.77 -1.52 12.33
N ALA A 330 -10.00 -1.81 12.76
CA ALA A 330 -10.65 -1.17 13.89
C ALA A 330 -10.46 -2.02 15.15
N TYR A 331 -10.40 -1.35 16.30
CA TYR A 331 -10.12 -1.96 17.59
C TYR A 331 -11.15 -1.53 18.63
N GLU A 332 -11.55 -2.48 19.48
CA GLU A 332 -12.45 -2.21 20.61
C GLU A 332 -11.86 -1.20 21.61
N GLY A 333 -10.55 -1.28 21.86
CA GLY A 333 -9.82 -0.45 22.81
C GLY A 333 -9.03 0.69 22.15
N THR A 334 -8.57 1.63 22.97
CA THR A 334 -7.65 2.70 22.54
C THR A 334 -6.25 2.11 22.28
N ASN A 335 -5.39 2.88 21.62
CA ASN A 335 -4.01 2.50 21.28
C ASN A 335 -3.92 1.15 20.56
N PHE A 336 -4.91 0.85 19.70
CA PHE A 336 -4.98 -0.35 18.87
C PHE A 336 -4.95 -1.65 19.68
N SER A 337 -5.77 -1.70 20.73
CA SER A 337 -5.85 -2.80 21.70
C SER A 337 -7.25 -3.43 21.74
N GLY A 338 -7.35 -4.64 22.30
CA GLY A 338 -8.60 -5.39 22.36
C GLY A 338 -8.93 -6.12 21.04
N GLU A 339 -10.22 -6.39 20.85
CA GLU A 339 -10.71 -7.13 19.68
C GLU A 339 -10.39 -6.40 18.37
N GLN A 340 -10.01 -7.16 17.35
CA GLN A 340 -9.62 -6.65 16.03
C GLN A 340 -10.73 -6.91 15.01
N TYR A 341 -11.01 -5.91 14.19
CA TYR A 341 -11.97 -6.01 13.09
C TYR A 341 -11.31 -5.54 11.80
N ILE A 342 -11.11 -6.46 10.86
CA ILE A 342 -10.48 -6.15 9.57
C ILE A 342 -11.57 -5.65 8.61
N LEU A 343 -11.37 -4.44 8.09
CA LEU A 343 -12.34 -3.70 7.30
C LEU A 343 -11.76 -3.47 5.90
N GLU A 344 -12.35 -4.12 4.91
CA GLU A 344 -12.06 -3.90 3.48
C GLU A 344 -13.06 -2.92 2.87
N LYS A 345 -12.71 -2.35 1.71
CA LYS A 345 -13.55 -1.43 0.95
C LYS A 345 -15.00 -1.89 0.87
N GLY A 346 -15.93 -1.04 1.29
CA GLY A 346 -17.34 -1.40 1.36
C GLY A 346 -18.12 -0.64 2.42
N VAL A 347 -19.40 -0.97 2.48
CA VAL A 347 -20.41 -0.33 3.31
C VAL A 347 -20.87 -1.34 4.37
N TYR A 348 -20.63 -1.02 5.63
CA TYR A 348 -21.03 -1.80 6.80
C TYR A 348 -22.14 -1.04 7.52
N ARG A 349 -23.36 -1.55 7.47
CA ARG A 349 -24.58 -0.90 7.97
C ARG A 349 -24.78 -1.07 9.47
N SER A 350 -24.19 -2.13 10.03
CA SER A 350 -24.30 -2.47 11.45
C SER A 350 -23.04 -3.14 11.98
N CYS A 351 -22.89 -3.19 13.31
CA CYS A 351 -21.74 -3.81 13.99
C CYS A 351 -21.57 -5.30 13.70
N GLU A 352 -22.66 -5.98 13.37
CA GLU A 352 -22.63 -7.39 12.97
C GLU A 352 -21.93 -7.59 11.62
N ASP A 353 -21.93 -6.58 10.74
CA ASP A 353 -21.33 -6.69 9.40
C ASP A 353 -19.80 -6.83 9.46
N TRP A 354 -19.15 -6.28 10.48
CA TRP A 354 -17.71 -6.48 10.72
C TRP A 354 -17.42 -7.55 11.79
N GLY A 355 -18.45 -8.28 12.23
CA GLY A 355 -18.33 -9.41 13.15
C GLY A 355 -18.19 -9.03 14.63
N ALA A 356 -18.53 -7.80 15.01
CA ALA A 356 -18.52 -7.38 16.41
C ALA A 356 -19.80 -7.78 17.14
N THR A 357 -19.68 -8.05 18.45
CA THR A 357 -20.83 -8.29 19.34
C THR A 357 -21.30 -7.02 20.04
N ASP A 358 -20.46 -5.99 20.07
CA ASP A 358 -20.80 -4.65 20.52
C ASP A 358 -20.36 -3.60 19.48
N CYS A 359 -20.87 -2.39 19.63
CA CYS A 359 -20.60 -1.28 18.72
C CYS A 359 -19.48 -0.37 19.24
N ARG A 360 -18.53 -0.93 20.00
CA ARG A 360 -17.43 -0.16 20.57
C ARG A 360 -16.24 -0.18 19.62
N ILE A 361 -15.87 0.99 19.13
CA ILE A 361 -14.61 1.22 18.41
C ILE A 361 -13.93 2.43 19.05
N ALA A 362 -12.73 2.23 19.58
CA ALA A 362 -11.98 3.27 20.26
C ALA A 362 -10.67 3.63 19.56
N SER A 363 -10.22 2.83 18.59
CA SER A 363 -9.11 3.20 17.70
C SER A 363 -9.19 2.49 16.35
N ALA A 364 -8.55 3.05 15.33
CA ALA A 364 -8.49 2.48 13.99
C ALA A 364 -7.19 2.86 13.29
N GLN A 365 -6.63 1.97 12.47
CA GLN A 365 -5.44 2.28 11.67
C GLN A 365 -5.50 1.61 10.29
N PRO A 366 -4.94 2.24 9.24
CA PRO A 366 -4.85 1.62 7.93
C PRO A 366 -3.79 0.52 7.91
N ILE A 367 -3.89 -0.39 6.94
CA ILE A 367 -2.81 -1.27 6.53
C ILE A 367 -2.13 -0.61 5.33
N LEU A 368 -0.83 -0.33 5.44
CA LEU A 368 -0.10 0.46 4.46
C LEU A 368 0.78 -0.44 3.57
N GLN A 369 0.94 -0.07 2.30
CA GLN A 369 1.93 -0.72 1.44
C GLN A 369 3.31 -0.05 1.63
N VAL A 370 4.39 -0.82 1.80
CA VAL A 370 5.74 -0.26 2.10
C VAL A 370 6.33 0.53 0.92
N GLY A 371 6.34 1.87 1.03
CA GLY A 371 6.42 2.82 -0.09
C GLY A 371 7.66 2.82 -1.01
N GLU A 372 8.85 2.38 -0.58
CA GLU A 372 10.06 2.56 -1.41
C GLU A 372 10.33 1.45 -2.43
N HIS A 373 9.73 0.28 -2.28
CA HIS A 373 9.85 -0.83 -3.26
C HIS A 373 8.63 -0.90 -4.19
N ASN A 374 7.69 0.03 -4.04
CA ASN A 374 6.32 -0.02 -4.58
C ASN A 374 6.05 0.86 -5.80
N LEU A 375 6.99 1.71 -6.22
CA LEU A 375 6.79 2.47 -7.45
C LEU A 375 7.00 1.63 -8.70
N HIS A 376 7.66 0.46 -8.58
CA HIS A 376 7.94 -0.42 -9.72
C HIS A 376 6.68 -1.11 -10.23
N PHE A 377 6.13 -0.54 -11.29
CA PHE A 377 5.08 -1.13 -12.10
C PHE A 377 5.65 -2.33 -12.85
N ILE A 378 5.27 -3.52 -12.39
CA ILE A 378 5.57 -4.78 -13.08
C ILE A 378 4.23 -5.40 -13.47
N SER A 379 3.90 -5.32 -14.76
CA SER A 379 2.81 -6.12 -15.28
C SER A 379 3.24 -7.55 -15.43
N LYS A 380 2.54 -8.46 -14.78
CA LYS A 380 2.89 -9.87 -14.71
C LYS A 380 1.67 -10.74 -14.79
N ILE A 381 1.77 -11.80 -15.58
CA ILE A 381 0.77 -12.86 -15.62
C ILE A 381 1.39 -14.18 -15.18
N LEU A 382 0.73 -14.87 -14.24
CA LEU A 382 1.07 -16.22 -13.82
C LEU A 382 0.01 -17.17 -14.36
N LEU A 383 0.43 -18.12 -15.17
CA LEU A 383 -0.43 -19.19 -15.69
C LEU A 383 -0.19 -20.47 -14.91
N PHE A 384 -1.25 -21.19 -14.57
CA PHE A 384 -1.23 -22.44 -13.81
C PHE A 384 -1.80 -23.58 -14.64
N SER A 385 -1.19 -24.75 -14.50
CA SER A 385 -1.55 -25.96 -15.25
C SER A 385 -2.85 -26.60 -14.78
N GLU A 386 -3.36 -26.24 -13.60
CA GLU A 386 -4.64 -26.73 -13.06
C GLU A 386 -5.55 -25.56 -12.63
N PRO A 387 -6.86 -25.80 -12.44
CA PRO A 387 -7.78 -24.83 -11.83
C PRO A 387 -7.34 -24.41 -10.42
N ASP A 388 -7.91 -23.32 -9.91
CA ASP A 388 -7.71 -22.81 -8.54
C ASP A 388 -6.22 -22.56 -8.18
N PHE A 389 -5.42 -22.19 -9.18
CA PHE A 389 -3.99 -21.85 -9.07
C PHE A 389 -3.13 -23.03 -8.57
N LEU A 390 -3.47 -24.24 -9.00
CA LEU A 390 -2.77 -25.48 -8.65
C LEU A 390 -1.82 -25.95 -9.77
N GLY A 391 -1.01 -26.96 -9.45
CA GLY A 391 -0.08 -27.60 -10.39
C GLY A 391 1.18 -26.78 -10.66
N ASP A 392 1.85 -27.11 -11.76
CA ASP A 392 2.98 -26.34 -12.29
C ASP A 392 2.49 -24.97 -12.78
N HIS A 393 3.35 -23.96 -12.71
CA HIS A 393 3.05 -22.61 -13.17
C HIS A 393 4.23 -21.98 -13.92
N VAL A 394 3.90 -21.04 -14.80
CA VAL A 394 4.85 -20.20 -15.53
C VAL A 394 4.44 -18.73 -15.37
N ALA A 395 5.42 -17.83 -15.38
CA ALA A 395 5.18 -16.40 -15.23
C ALA A 395 5.81 -15.61 -16.38
N PHE A 396 5.10 -14.59 -16.85
CA PHE A 396 5.55 -13.71 -17.92
C PHE A 396 5.38 -12.24 -17.52
N GLU A 397 6.36 -11.42 -17.89
CA GLU A 397 6.38 -9.97 -17.69
C GLU A 397 6.42 -9.20 -19.03
N GLU A 398 6.69 -9.93 -20.12
CA GLU A 398 6.75 -9.46 -21.51
C GLU A 398 5.84 -10.30 -22.42
N ASP A 399 5.54 -9.76 -23.59
CA ASP A 399 4.78 -10.44 -24.65
C ASP A 399 5.37 -11.81 -24.99
N GLN A 400 4.52 -12.79 -25.28
CA GLN A 400 4.92 -14.12 -25.74
C GLN A 400 4.15 -14.48 -27.00
N ASP A 401 4.86 -14.55 -28.12
CA ASP A 401 4.30 -14.95 -29.41
C ASP A 401 3.93 -16.44 -29.45
N THR A 402 4.54 -17.29 -28.63
CA THR A 402 4.18 -18.71 -28.48
C THR A 402 4.43 -19.21 -27.06
N LEU A 403 3.42 -19.84 -26.46
CA LEU A 403 3.54 -20.53 -25.17
C LEU A 403 4.25 -21.89 -25.31
N PRO A 404 4.92 -22.38 -24.24
CA PRO A 404 5.55 -23.69 -24.26
C PRO A 404 4.57 -24.81 -24.65
N ASN A 405 4.90 -25.59 -25.68
CA ASN A 405 4.00 -26.62 -26.24
C ASN A 405 3.47 -27.65 -25.23
N THR A 406 4.19 -27.87 -24.12
CA THR A 406 3.85 -28.84 -23.07
C THR A 406 2.96 -28.26 -21.98
N PHE A 407 2.80 -26.93 -21.91
CA PHE A 407 2.08 -26.27 -20.84
C PHE A 407 0.69 -25.84 -21.30
N VAL A 408 -0.35 -26.29 -20.59
CA VAL A 408 -1.74 -25.94 -20.88
C VAL A 408 -2.30 -25.16 -19.68
N PRO A 409 -2.58 -23.86 -19.84
CA PRO A 409 -3.11 -23.05 -18.75
C PRO A 409 -4.59 -23.37 -18.48
N HIS A 410 -4.95 -23.51 -17.21
CA HIS A 410 -6.33 -23.72 -16.76
C HIS A 410 -6.82 -22.67 -15.76
N SER A 411 -5.89 -21.93 -15.13
CA SER A 411 -6.18 -20.76 -14.30
C SER A 411 -5.03 -19.77 -14.39
N CYS A 412 -5.26 -18.50 -14.04
CA CYS A 412 -4.21 -17.49 -14.05
C CYS A 412 -4.39 -16.37 -13.04
N ARG A 413 -3.30 -15.69 -12.71
CA ARG A 413 -3.28 -14.45 -11.94
C ARG A 413 -2.64 -13.35 -12.75
N VAL A 414 -3.32 -12.20 -12.85
CA VAL A 414 -2.81 -11.01 -13.52
C VAL A 414 -2.52 -9.94 -12.47
N ARG A 415 -1.36 -9.28 -12.58
CA ARG A 415 -0.87 -8.24 -11.66
C ARG A 415 -0.33 -7.06 -12.44
N GLY A 416 -0.48 -5.86 -11.87
CA GLY A 416 0.15 -4.65 -12.39
C GLY A 416 -0.25 -4.34 -13.83
N GLY A 417 -1.53 -4.44 -14.18
CA GLY A 417 -2.04 -4.15 -15.52
C GLY A 417 -2.93 -5.25 -16.09
N SER A 418 -3.11 -5.22 -17.41
CA SER A 418 -4.01 -6.12 -18.14
C SER A 418 -3.25 -6.88 -19.22
N TRP A 419 -3.76 -8.05 -19.59
CA TRP A 419 -3.16 -8.93 -20.59
C TRP A 419 -4.23 -9.42 -21.57
N ILE A 420 -3.82 -9.70 -22.80
CA ILE A 420 -4.63 -10.33 -23.83
C ILE A 420 -4.11 -11.75 -24.02
N LEU A 421 -4.99 -12.72 -23.97
CA LEU A 421 -4.70 -14.10 -24.31
C LEU A 421 -5.28 -14.45 -25.67
N PHE A 422 -4.53 -15.25 -26.42
CA PHE A 422 -4.90 -15.66 -27.77
C PHE A 422 -4.91 -17.19 -27.87
N ASP A 423 -5.87 -17.72 -28.63
CA ASP A 423 -5.98 -19.16 -28.88
C ASP A 423 -5.09 -19.66 -30.03
N ALA A 424 -4.42 -18.76 -30.77
CA ALA A 424 -3.42 -19.08 -31.77
C ALA A 424 -2.06 -18.41 -31.50
N PRO A 425 -0.96 -18.94 -32.08
CA PRO A 425 0.36 -18.31 -31.98
C PRO A 425 0.40 -16.94 -32.67
N ALA A 426 1.43 -16.17 -32.38
CA ALA A 426 1.72 -14.86 -32.96
C ALA A 426 0.56 -13.85 -32.82
N PHE A 427 -0.12 -13.86 -31.68
CA PHE A 427 -1.21 -12.93 -31.34
C PHE A 427 -2.38 -12.97 -32.32
N ALA A 428 -2.64 -14.14 -32.90
CA ALA A 428 -3.73 -14.37 -33.83
C ALA A 428 -4.90 -15.10 -33.17
N GLY A 429 -6.04 -15.16 -33.87
CA GLY A 429 -7.23 -15.87 -33.41
C GLY A 429 -8.06 -15.06 -32.42
N ASP A 430 -8.79 -15.77 -31.57
CA ASP A 430 -9.75 -15.19 -30.63
C ASP A 430 -9.02 -14.54 -29.44
N GLN A 431 -9.48 -13.36 -29.04
CA GLN A 431 -8.89 -12.56 -27.96
C GLN A 431 -9.68 -12.74 -26.66
N HIS A 432 -8.96 -12.86 -25.56
CA HIS A 432 -9.52 -12.85 -24.21
C HIS A 432 -8.76 -11.85 -23.34
N VAL A 433 -9.40 -10.73 -23.01
CA VAL A 433 -8.79 -9.64 -22.25
C VAL A 433 -8.98 -9.86 -20.76
N LEU A 434 -7.88 -9.93 -20.03
CA LEU A 434 -7.83 -10.13 -18.59
C LEU A 434 -7.27 -8.88 -17.92
N SER A 435 -8.09 -8.24 -17.09
CA SER A 435 -7.63 -7.18 -16.19
C SER A 435 -6.90 -7.78 -14.99
N GLU A 436 -6.25 -6.93 -14.18
CA GLU A 436 -5.66 -7.33 -12.91
C GLU A 436 -6.69 -8.11 -12.05
N GLY A 437 -6.27 -9.27 -11.54
CA GLY A 437 -7.16 -10.16 -10.79
C GLY A 437 -6.75 -11.63 -10.79
N GLU A 438 -7.60 -12.44 -10.15
CA GLU A 438 -7.45 -13.88 -10.04
C GLU A 438 -8.53 -14.59 -10.88
N TYR A 439 -8.12 -15.51 -11.74
CA TYR A 439 -9.00 -16.24 -12.65
C TYR A 439 -8.87 -17.74 -12.40
N PRO A 440 -9.68 -18.32 -11.50
CA PRO A 440 -9.50 -19.70 -11.02
C PRO A 440 -9.82 -20.77 -12.07
N THR A 441 -10.45 -20.40 -13.19
CA THR A 441 -10.84 -21.31 -14.27
C THR A 441 -10.77 -20.62 -15.63
N LEU A 442 -10.67 -21.39 -16.72
CA LEU A 442 -10.81 -20.88 -18.09
C LEU A 442 -12.09 -20.08 -18.29
N SER A 443 -13.21 -20.49 -17.69
CA SER A 443 -14.47 -19.76 -17.80
C SER A 443 -14.42 -18.40 -17.11
N ALA A 444 -13.69 -18.29 -15.99
CA ALA A 444 -13.43 -16.99 -15.36
C ALA A 444 -12.58 -16.09 -16.27
N MET A 445 -11.69 -16.67 -17.08
CA MET A 445 -10.89 -15.96 -18.09
C MET A 445 -11.71 -15.57 -19.33
N GLY A 446 -13.01 -15.87 -19.38
CA GLY A 446 -13.84 -15.65 -20.57
C GLY A 446 -13.60 -16.65 -21.69
N CYS A 447 -12.85 -17.73 -21.43
CA CYS A 447 -12.54 -18.78 -22.40
C CYS A 447 -13.56 -19.93 -22.33
N LEU A 448 -13.73 -20.64 -23.45
CA LEU A 448 -14.44 -21.91 -23.47
C LEU A 448 -13.57 -22.98 -22.81
N SER A 449 -14.18 -24.02 -22.25
CA SER A 449 -13.44 -25.11 -21.59
C SER A 449 -12.51 -25.88 -22.54
N SER A 450 -12.68 -25.75 -23.86
CA SER A 450 -11.85 -26.33 -24.90
C SER A 450 -10.80 -25.38 -25.48
N THR A 451 -10.80 -24.10 -25.08
CA THR A 451 -9.86 -23.10 -25.60
C THR A 451 -8.44 -23.47 -25.20
N ALA A 452 -7.53 -23.50 -26.17
CA ALA A 452 -6.12 -23.72 -25.94
C ALA A 452 -5.37 -22.41 -26.13
N ILE A 453 -4.97 -21.76 -25.03
CA ILE A 453 -4.20 -20.52 -25.10
C ILE A 453 -2.80 -20.81 -25.68
N ARG A 454 -2.37 -20.00 -26.66
CA ARG A 454 -1.14 -20.21 -27.42
C ARG A 454 -0.21 -19.01 -27.44
N SER A 455 -0.70 -17.80 -27.27
CA SER A 455 0.13 -16.60 -27.17
C SER A 455 -0.52 -15.58 -26.24
N LEU A 456 0.27 -14.62 -25.75
CA LEU A 456 -0.21 -13.59 -24.83
C LEU A 456 0.52 -12.27 -25.02
N LYS A 457 -0.21 -11.17 -24.84
CA LYS A 457 0.31 -9.82 -25.04
C LYS A 457 -0.07 -8.92 -23.87
N LYS A 458 0.85 -8.10 -23.41
CA LYS A 458 0.61 -7.08 -22.39
C LYS A 458 -0.21 -5.94 -22.99
N VAL A 459 -1.20 -5.46 -22.25
CA VAL A 459 -1.92 -4.24 -22.61
C VAL A 459 -1.03 -3.03 -22.27
N PRO A 460 -0.80 -2.11 -23.21
CA PRO A 460 0.05 -0.94 -22.96
C PRO A 460 -0.61 0.02 -21.97
N VAL A 461 0.24 0.76 -21.25
CA VAL A 461 -0.18 1.88 -20.41
C VAL A 461 -0.67 3.02 -21.30
N PHE A 462 -1.77 3.66 -20.91
CA PHE A 462 -2.32 4.83 -21.61
C PHE A 462 -2.56 5.98 -20.63
N PHE A 463 -2.47 7.21 -21.12
CA PHE A 463 -2.66 8.41 -20.32
C PHE A 463 -3.72 9.27 -20.99
N SER A 464 -4.97 8.83 -20.96
CA SER A 464 -6.12 9.57 -21.48
C SER A 464 -7.38 9.11 -20.76
N GLU A 465 -8.37 10.00 -20.67
CA GLU A 465 -9.71 9.60 -20.25
C GLU A 465 -10.35 8.71 -21.33
N PRO A 466 -11.14 7.70 -20.95
CA PRO A 466 -11.80 6.81 -21.90
C PRO A 466 -12.85 7.58 -22.72
N SER A 467 -12.75 7.50 -24.04
CA SER A 467 -13.72 8.07 -24.97
C SER A 467 -13.75 7.29 -26.29
N ILE A 468 -14.94 6.80 -26.64
CA ILE A 468 -15.20 6.05 -27.87
C ILE A 468 -16.49 6.52 -28.56
N PHE A 469 -16.47 6.51 -29.89
CA PHE A 469 -17.58 6.85 -30.75
C PHE A 469 -17.94 5.64 -31.62
N LEU A 470 -19.21 5.25 -31.61
CA LEU A 470 -19.76 4.21 -32.46
C LEU A 470 -20.71 4.84 -33.48
N HIS A 471 -20.60 4.43 -34.74
CA HIS A 471 -21.38 5.02 -35.83
C HIS A 471 -22.23 3.97 -36.54
N GLY A 472 -23.47 4.36 -36.87
CA GLY A 472 -24.42 3.52 -37.59
C GLY A 472 -24.10 3.31 -39.08
N LEU A 473 -23.16 4.08 -39.65
CA LEU A 473 -22.66 3.91 -41.02
C LEU A 473 -21.13 3.79 -41.05
N GLU A 474 -20.59 3.40 -42.20
CA GLU A 474 -19.15 3.37 -42.46
C GLU A 474 -18.57 4.80 -42.48
N CYS A 475 -17.25 4.92 -42.37
CA CYS A 475 -16.53 6.20 -42.48
C CYS A 475 -16.99 7.29 -41.49
N PHE A 476 -17.47 6.89 -40.31
CA PHE A 476 -17.92 7.77 -39.22
C PHE A 476 -19.17 8.59 -39.54
N GLU A 477 -20.03 8.08 -40.42
CA GLU A 477 -21.28 8.72 -40.79
C GLU A 477 -22.49 8.17 -40.02
N GLY A 478 -23.65 8.82 -40.17
CA GLY A 478 -24.92 8.36 -39.61
C GLY A 478 -25.08 8.71 -38.13
N LYS A 479 -25.93 7.94 -37.43
CA LYS A 479 -26.18 8.15 -36.00
C LYS A 479 -24.93 7.79 -35.20
N GLU A 480 -24.46 8.75 -34.42
CA GLU A 480 -23.30 8.62 -33.53
C GLU A 480 -23.76 8.27 -32.10
N ILE A 481 -22.95 7.46 -31.42
CA ILE A 481 -23.08 7.12 -30.00
C ILE A 481 -21.72 7.40 -29.36
N GLU A 482 -21.66 8.40 -28.49
CA GLU A 482 -20.47 8.71 -27.68
C GLU A 482 -20.57 8.01 -26.31
N LEU A 483 -19.50 7.33 -25.92
CA LEU A 483 -19.42 6.60 -24.65
C LEU A 483 -18.09 6.85 -23.96
N ASN A 484 -18.16 7.14 -22.66
CA ASN A 484 -16.99 7.37 -21.80
C ASN A 484 -16.92 6.37 -20.63
N ASN A 485 -17.90 5.45 -20.53
CA ASN A 485 -18.00 4.45 -19.48
C ASN A 485 -18.37 3.07 -20.06
N GLU A 486 -18.28 2.04 -19.23
CA GLU A 486 -18.72 0.69 -19.60
C GLU A 486 -20.23 0.63 -19.90
N VAL A 487 -20.61 -0.14 -20.91
CA VAL A 487 -22.00 -0.41 -21.30
C VAL A 487 -22.21 -1.91 -21.41
N ARG A 488 -23.01 -2.47 -20.50
CA ARG A 488 -23.32 -3.92 -20.45
C ARG A 488 -24.23 -4.38 -21.60
N SER A 489 -25.07 -3.51 -22.13
CA SER A 489 -25.89 -3.81 -23.30
C SER A 489 -26.26 -2.53 -24.03
N LEU A 490 -25.75 -2.34 -25.25
CA LEU A 490 -26.14 -1.19 -26.07
C LEU A 490 -27.65 -1.12 -26.27
N GLN A 491 -28.29 -2.28 -26.50
CA GLN A 491 -29.72 -2.35 -26.71
C GLN A 491 -30.54 -1.99 -25.45
N ALA A 492 -30.10 -2.42 -24.26
CA ALA A 492 -30.79 -2.11 -23.02
C ALA A 492 -30.69 -0.62 -22.65
N GLU A 493 -29.58 0.03 -22.99
CA GLU A 493 -29.40 1.49 -22.88
C GLU A 493 -30.13 2.28 -23.98
N GLY A 494 -30.88 1.60 -24.87
CA GLY A 494 -31.69 2.23 -25.92
C GLY A 494 -30.91 2.59 -27.20
N PHE A 495 -29.67 2.13 -27.34
CA PHE A 495 -28.87 2.31 -28.55
C PHE A 495 -29.18 1.25 -29.61
N ASN A 496 -28.90 1.60 -30.87
CA ASN A 496 -28.85 0.61 -31.94
C ASN A 496 -27.49 -0.12 -31.85
N ASN A 497 -27.52 -1.44 -31.75
CA ASN A 497 -26.31 -2.25 -31.69
C ASN A 497 -25.69 -2.51 -33.07
N HIS A 498 -26.34 -2.07 -34.16
CA HIS A 498 -25.77 -2.08 -35.50
C HIS A 498 -24.70 -0.99 -35.64
N VAL A 499 -23.43 -1.41 -35.68
CA VAL A 499 -22.25 -0.54 -35.72
C VAL A 499 -21.46 -0.86 -36.98
N LEU A 500 -21.13 0.17 -37.75
CA LEU A 500 -20.44 0.04 -39.03
C LEU A 500 -19.09 0.79 -39.08
N SER A 501 -18.85 1.74 -38.18
CA SER A 501 -17.51 2.30 -37.95
C SER A 501 -17.32 2.71 -36.49
N VAL A 502 -16.06 2.72 -36.04
CA VAL A 502 -15.68 2.91 -34.63
C VAL A 502 -14.49 3.85 -34.54
N ARG A 503 -14.53 4.82 -33.63
CA ARG A 503 -13.43 5.75 -33.37
C ARG A 503 -13.12 5.81 -31.88
N VAL A 504 -11.93 5.39 -31.49
CA VAL A 504 -11.43 5.53 -30.11
C VAL A 504 -10.61 6.81 -30.03
N LYS A 505 -11.05 7.79 -29.24
CA LYS A 505 -10.32 9.04 -29.01
C LYS A 505 -9.46 9.00 -27.75
N GLY A 506 -9.84 8.21 -26.76
CA GLY A 506 -9.10 8.08 -25.51
C GLY A 506 -9.37 6.77 -24.80
N GLY A 507 -8.40 6.36 -23.98
CA GLY A 507 -8.38 5.07 -23.31
C GLY A 507 -8.10 3.90 -24.25
N ILE A 508 -8.13 2.70 -23.68
CA ILE A 508 -8.15 1.44 -24.41
C ILE A 508 -9.49 0.76 -24.12
N TRP A 509 -10.16 0.30 -25.16
CA TRP A 509 -11.51 -0.24 -25.09
C TRP A 509 -11.56 -1.71 -25.47
N VAL A 510 -12.41 -2.46 -24.79
CA VAL A 510 -12.80 -3.82 -25.17
C VAL A 510 -14.22 -3.78 -25.70
N LEU A 511 -14.41 -4.17 -26.96
CA LEU A 511 -15.73 -4.37 -27.56
C LEU A 511 -16.05 -5.85 -27.54
N CYS A 512 -17.28 -6.19 -27.16
CA CYS A 512 -17.75 -7.56 -27.10
C CYS A 512 -18.94 -7.77 -28.04
N GLU A 513 -18.98 -8.95 -28.66
CA GLU A 513 -20.04 -9.33 -29.60
C GLU A 513 -21.44 -9.30 -28.96
N HIS A 514 -21.58 -9.84 -27.75
CA HIS A 514 -22.85 -9.96 -27.06
C HIS A 514 -22.94 -9.03 -25.85
N SER A 515 -24.14 -8.93 -25.28
CA SER A 515 -24.35 -8.24 -24.01
C SER A 515 -23.67 -8.97 -22.84
N ASP A 516 -23.47 -8.24 -21.75
CA ASP A 516 -22.80 -8.68 -20.51
C ASP A 516 -21.34 -9.09 -20.73
N PHE A 517 -20.64 -8.42 -21.66
CA PHE A 517 -19.23 -8.62 -21.97
C PHE A 517 -18.88 -10.03 -22.46
N ARG A 518 -19.82 -10.67 -23.19
CA ARG A 518 -19.71 -12.05 -23.70
C ARG A 518 -19.42 -12.10 -25.20
N GLY A 519 -19.02 -13.28 -25.66
CA GLY A 519 -18.71 -13.56 -27.06
C GLY A 519 -17.28 -13.15 -27.42
N HIS A 520 -17.01 -13.01 -28.71
CA HIS A 520 -15.70 -12.54 -29.19
C HIS A 520 -15.41 -11.13 -28.65
N GLN A 521 -14.12 -10.88 -28.37
CA GLN A 521 -13.64 -9.62 -27.83
C GLN A 521 -12.64 -8.98 -28.81
N TRP A 522 -12.66 -7.66 -28.90
CA TRP A 522 -11.69 -6.86 -29.64
C TRP A 522 -11.12 -5.77 -28.75
N LEU A 523 -9.81 -5.79 -28.55
CA LEU A 523 -9.10 -4.71 -27.89
C LEU A 523 -8.75 -3.61 -28.88
N LEU A 524 -9.20 -2.38 -28.62
CA LEU A 524 -8.94 -1.20 -29.43
C LEU A 524 -8.19 -0.15 -28.61
N ASP A 525 -7.01 0.24 -29.06
CA ASP A 525 -6.33 1.46 -28.65
C ASP A 525 -6.86 2.67 -29.43
N CYS A 526 -6.24 3.85 -29.31
CA CYS A 526 -6.64 5.07 -30.00
C CYS A 526 -6.53 4.93 -31.53
N THR A 527 -7.57 4.38 -32.15
CA THR A 527 -7.64 4.01 -33.56
C THR A 527 -8.97 4.43 -34.19
N GLU A 528 -8.93 4.62 -35.51
CA GLU A 528 -10.09 4.95 -36.31
C GLU A 528 -10.38 3.80 -37.29
N ILE A 529 -11.47 3.07 -37.08
CA ILE A 529 -11.91 1.94 -37.89
C ILE A 529 -13.06 2.39 -38.77
N THR A 530 -12.77 2.66 -40.04
CA THR A 530 -13.76 3.14 -41.01
C THR A 530 -14.78 2.09 -41.44
N ASN A 531 -14.48 0.80 -41.28
CA ASN A 531 -15.36 -0.31 -41.63
C ASN A 531 -15.25 -1.44 -40.59
N TRP A 532 -16.21 -1.48 -39.66
CA TRP A 532 -16.23 -2.45 -38.57
C TRP A 532 -16.43 -3.89 -39.05
N LEU A 533 -17.22 -4.11 -40.11
CA LEU A 533 -17.45 -5.44 -40.67
C LEU A 533 -16.16 -6.07 -41.20
N THR A 534 -15.36 -5.29 -41.92
CA THR A 534 -14.09 -5.77 -42.47
C THR A 534 -13.07 -6.05 -41.38
N TYR A 535 -13.10 -5.26 -40.30
CA TYR A 535 -12.19 -5.40 -39.16
C TYR A 535 -12.56 -6.57 -38.24
N SER A 536 -13.84 -6.66 -37.83
CA SER A 536 -14.32 -7.60 -36.81
C SER A 536 -15.00 -8.85 -37.39
N GLY A 537 -15.41 -8.82 -38.66
CA GLY A 537 -16.28 -9.83 -39.27
C GLY A 537 -17.76 -9.67 -38.93
N LEU A 538 -18.13 -8.65 -38.12
CA LEU A 538 -19.50 -8.44 -37.64
C LEU A 538 -20.00 -7.02 -37.90
N GLN A 539 -21.32 -6.86 -37.96
CA GLN A 539 -22.00 -5.56 -38.08
C GLN A 539 -22.72 -5.14 -36.80
N HIS A 540 -22.31 -5.70 -35.65
CA HIS A 540 -22.91 -5.34 -34.38
C HIS A 540 -21.89 -5.36 -33.24
N VAL A 541 -22.21 -4.61 -32.18
CA VAL A 541 -21.50 -4.60 -30.91
C VAL A 541 -22.54 -4.80 -29.81
N GLY A 542 -22.36 -5.78 -28.94
CA GLY A 542 -23.34 -6.08 -27.89
C GLY A 542 -23.10 -5.29 -26.61
N SER A 543 -21.84 -5.16 -26.23
CA SER A 543 -21.37 -4.46 -25.02
C SER A 543 -19.93 -4.00 -25.19
N LEU A 544 -19.48 -3.09 -24.33
CA LEU A 544 -18.12 -2.56 -24.37
C LEU A 544 -17.72 -1.96 -23.03
N TYR A 545 -16.43 -1.95 -22.74
CA TYR A 545 -15.88 -1.32 -21.54
C TYR A 545 -14.47 -0.77 -21.77
N PRO A 546 -14.10 0.35 -21.14
CA PRO A 546 -12.72 0.80 -21.12
C PRO A 546 -11.91 -0.06 -20.14
N ILE A 547 -10.67 -0.39 -20.48
CA ILE A 547 -9.72 -0.96 -19.51
C ILE A 547 -9.47 0.11 -18.46
N ARG A 548 -9.70 -0.22 -17.19
CA ARG A 548 -9.39 0.69 -16.08
C ARG A 548 -7.92 0.54 -15.74
N GLN A 549 -7.17 1.64 -15.83
CA GLN A 549 -5.78 1.69 -15.41
C GLN A 549 -5.74 2.16 -13.96
N ARG A 550 -5.06 1.41 -13.08
CA ARG A 550 -4.77 1.87 -11.71
C ARG A 550 -3.82 3.07 -11.75
N ARG A 551 -3.63 3.72 -10.61
CA ARG A 551 -2.60 4.75 -10.44
C ARG A 551 -1.24 4.16 -10.82
N ILE A 552 -0.61 4.76 -11.83
CA ILE A 552 0.74 4.40 -12.28
C ILE A 552 1.65 5.58 -12.00
N TYR A 553 2.78 5.31 -11.35
CA TYR A 553 3.81 6.29 -11.08
C TYR A 553 4.82 6.31 -12.23
N PHE A 554 5.27 7.51 -12.61
CA PHE A 554 6.21 7.71 -13.70
C PHE A 554 7.02 8.98 -13.49
N ARG A 555 8.12 9.07 -14.23
CA ARG A 555 8.88 10.30 -14.43
C ARG A 555 8.66 10.83 -15.84
N ILE A 556 8.62 12.15 -15.98
CA ILE A 556 8.45 12.82 -17.27
C ILE A 556 9.80 13.43 -17.64
N ARG A 557 10.53 12.84 -18.60
CA ARG A 557 11.85 13.31 -19.04
C ARG A 557 11.72 14.03 -20.38
N SER A 558 12.27 15.24 -20.50
CA SER A 558 12.42 15.91 -21.79
C SER A 558 13.48 15.18 -22.62
N LYS A 559 13.12 14.73 -23.83
CA LYS A 559 14.08 14.07 -24.75
C LYS A 559 15.18 14.99 -25.24
N GLU A 560 14.92 16.30 -25.31
CA GLU A 560 15.89 17.28 -25.82
C GLU A 560 16.82 17.79 -24.72
N LEU A 561 16.27 18.11 -23.55
CA LEU A 561 17.03 18.70 -22.46
C LEU A 561 17.67 17.65 -21.55
N GLU A 562 17.19 16.40 -21.60
CA GLU A 562 17.59 15.32 -20.69
C GLU A 562 17.35 15.66 -19.20
N LEU A 563 16.38 16.55 -18.96
CA LEU A 563 15.91 17.00 -17.66
C LEU A 563 14.52 16.44 -17.36
N TYR A 564 14.16 16.42 -16.08
CA TYR A 564 12.91 15.86 -15.58
C TYR A 564 11.94 16.96 -15.15
N LEU A 565 10.65 16.77 -15.47
CA LEU A 565 9.60 17.60 -14.90
C LEU A 565 9.54 17.34 -13.38
N SER A 566 9.56 18.41 -12.60
CA SER A 566 9.75 18.36 -11.16
C SER A 566 9.09 19.54 -10.47
N VAL A 567 8.99 19.42 -9.16
CA VAL A 567 8.36 20.38 -8.26
C VAL A 567 9.38 20.75 -7.17
N PRO A 568 9.43 21.99 -6.67
CA PRO A 568 10.25 22.34 -5.50
C PRO A 568 9.81 21.58 -4.23
N ASP A 569 10.76 21.36 -3.31
CA ASP A 569 10.55 20.53 -2.10
C ASP A 569 9.52 21.09 -1.09
N ASP A 570 9.16 22.37 -1.18
CA ASP A 570 8.27 23.09 -0.25
C ASP A 570 6.84 23.31 -0.79
N VAL A 571 6.43 22.55 -1.80
CA VAL A 571 5.17 22.82 -2.52
C VAL A 571 3.89 22.50 -1.75
N GLU A 572 3.89 21.56 -0.80
CA GLU A 572 2.67 21.20 -0.04
C GLU A 572 2.05 22.39 0.70
N ASP A 573 2.89 23.30 1.20
CA ASP A 573 2.47 24.51 1.94
C ASP A 573 2.08 25.67 1.01
N MET A 574 2.26 25.52 -0.31
CA MET A 574 1.98 26.58 -1.27
C MET A 574 0.53 26.53 -1.76
N LYS A 575 -0.05 27.71 -2.02
CA LYS A 575 -1.33 27.79 -2.76
C LYS A 575 -1.22 27.28 -4.21
N ALA A 576 0.00 27.30 -4.74
CA ALA A 576 0.35 27.00 -6.13
C ALA A 576 1.79 26.49 -6.21
N GLY A 577 1.98 25.25 -6.62
CA GLY A 577 3.30 24.68 -6.84
C GLY A 577 3.86 25.06 -8.20
N ARG A 578 5.10 25.54 -8.26
CA ARG A 578 5.77 25.75 -9.55
C ARG A 578 6.11 24.40 -10.16
N VAL A 579 5.95 24.29 -11.47
CA VAL A 579 6.36 23.10 -12.23
C VAL A 579 7.48 23.51 -13.15
N VAL A 580 8.63 22.85 -13.00
CA VAL A 580 9.88 23.20 -13.68
C VAL A 580 10.60 21.96 -14.18
N VAL A 581 11.54 22.13 -15.10
CA VAL A 581 12.51 21.07 -15.42
C VAL A 581 13.78 21.20 -14.58
N SER A 582 14.25 20.08 -14.05
CA SER A 582 15.48 20.00 -13.27
C SER A 582 16.21 18.67 -13.46
N SER A 583 17.44 18.57 -12.96
CA SER A 583 18.18 17.31 -12.90
C SER A 583 17.50 16.35 -11.93
N LEU A 584 17.57 15.04 -12.21
CA LEU A 584 17.03 14.03 -11.31
C LEU A 584 17.64 14.16 -9.89
N SER A 585 16.80 14.38 -8.89
CA SER A 585 17.14 14.23 -7.47
C SER A 585 16.63 12.89 -6.96
N GLU A 586 17.19 12.42 -5.84
CA GLU A 586 16.72 11.20 -5.16
C GLU A 586 15.36 11.40 -4.45
N GLN A 587 14.86 12.63 -4.41
CA GLN A 587 13.58 12.98 -3.78
C GLN A 587 12.38 12.65 -4.70
N SER A 588 11.24 12.39 -4.08
CA SER A 588 9.96 12.11 -4.77
C SER A 588 9.39 13.28 -5.58
N ASN A 589 10.06 14.43 -5.61
CA ASN A 589 9.61 15.67 -6.25
C ASN A 589 9.51 15.59 -7.79
N SER A 590 10.16 14.59 -8.39
CA SER A 590 10.14 14.29 -9.83
C SER A 590 9.21 13.13 -10.19
N VAL A 591 8.53 12.55 -9.19
CA VAL A 591 7.62 11.42 -9.36
C VAL A 591 6.19 11.92 -9.55
N TRP A 592 5.62 11.57 -10.69
CA TRP A 592 4.26 11.93 -11.09
C TRP A 592 3.38 10.68 -11.15
N TYR A 593 2.07 10.87 -11.11
CA TYR A 593 1.10 9.82 -11.39
C TYR A 593 -0.10 10.37 -12.15
N TYR A 594 -0.81 9.47 -12.83
CA TYR A 594 -1.99 9.79 -13.63
C TYR A 594 -3.23 9.17 -13.02
N GLU A 595 -4.29 9.96 -12.86
CA GLU A 595 -5.55 9.54 -12.25
C GLU A 595 -6.71 10.33 -12.86
N ASP A 596 -7.65 9.65 -13.52
CA ASP A 596 -8.87 10.23 -14.09
C ASP A 596 -8.63 11.52 -14.89
N GLY A 597 -7.68 11.52 -15.83
CA GLY A 597 -7.37 12.73 -16.61
C GLY A 597 -6.37 13.68 -15.96
N LEU A 598 -6.05 13.52 -14.68
CA LEU A 598 -5.18 14.43 -13.94
C LEU A 598 -3.74 13.91 -13.91
N ILE A 599 -2.78 14.80 -14.14
CA ILE A 599 -1.36 14.56 -13.86
C ILE A 599 -1.05 15.18 -12.50
N LYS A 600 -0.67 14.35 -11.52
CA LYS A 600 -0.46 14.73 -10.11
C LYS A 600 0.96 14.38 -9.70
N ASN A 601 1.49 15.04 -8.67
CA ASN A 601 2.84 14.79 -8.17
C ASN A 601 2.79 14.09 -6.80
N GLN A 602 3.73 13.17 -6.55
CA GLN A 602 3.78 12.40 -5.31
C GLN A 602 3.93 13.28 -4.07
N VAL A 603 4.65 14.41 -4.16
CA VAL A 603 4.85 15.35 -3.05
C VAL A 603 3.72 16.34 -2.87
N ALA A 604 2.64 16.26 -3.66
CA ALA A 604 1.48 17.15 -3.52
C ALA A 604 0.22 16.43 -4.02
N PRO A 605 -0.22 15.37 -3.33
CA PRO A 605 -1.29 14.49 -3.82
C PRO A 605 -2.66 15.16 -3.91
N ASN A 606 -2.88 16.29 -3.23
CA ASN A 606 -4.12 17.07 -3.31
C ASN A 606 -4.11 18.14 -4.42
N MET A 607 -3.06 18.14 -5.25
CA MET A 607 -2.88 19.06 -6.36
C MET A 607 -2.72 18.32 -7.69
N SER A 608 -3.12 18.98 -8.77
CA SER A 608 -2.97 18.51 -10.15
C SER A 608 -2.37 19.59 -11.04
N LEU A 609 -1.78 19.16 -12.16
CA LEU A 609 -1.22 20.05 -13.16
C LEU A 609 -2.35 20.86 -13.82
N GLN A 610 -2.25 22.19 -13.76
CA GLN A 610 -3.27 23.11 -14.26
C GLN A 610 -2.63 24.33 -14.91
N VAL A 611 -3.28 24.88 -15.92
CA VAL A 611 -2.92 26.16 -16.53
C VAL A 611 -3.58 27.30 -15.76
N ILE A 612 -2.79 28.31 -15.38
CA ILE A 612 -3.26 29.51 -14.68
C ILE A 612 -3.23 30.75 -15.58
N GLY A 613 -4.22 31.61 -15.41
CA GLY A 613 -4.36 32.85 -16.18
C GLY A 613 -5.19 32.69 -17.45
N PRO A 614 -5.29 33.74 -18.29
CA PRO A 614 -5.97 33.65 -19.57
C PRO A 614 -5.28 32.61 -20.45
N ALA A 615 -6.06 31.69 -21.00
CA ALA A 615 -5.60 30.62 -21.88
C ALA A 615 -4.99 31.22 -23.15
N GLY A 616 -3.66 31.25 -23.18
CA GLY A 616 -2.92 31.81 -24.29
C GLY A 616 -1.53 31.19 -24.33
N LYS A 617 -0.92 31.24 -25.51
CA LYS A 617 0.44 30.81 -25.78
C LYS A 617 1.42 31.32 -24.71
N GLY A 618 2.12 30.39 -24.06
CA GLY A 618 3.08 30.70 -23.00
C GLY A 618 2.47 30.88 -21.60
N ALA A 619 1.18 30.59 -21.42
CA ALA A 619 0.56 30.53 -20.09
C ALA A 619 1.25 29.45 -19.24
N LYS A 620 1.40 29.71 -17.94
CA LYS A 620 2.12 28.83 -17.02
C LYS A 620 1.27 27.62 -16.64
N ALA A 621 1.89 26.45 -16.69
CA ALA A 621 1.36 25.24 -16.07
C ALA A 621 1.96 25.11 -14.65
N VAL A 622 1.11 24.88 -13.66
CA VAL A 622 1.46 24.84 -12.23
C VAL A 622 0.72 23.68 -11.56
N LEU A 623 1.19 23.26 -10.38
CA LEU A 623 0.37 22.44 -9.49
C LEU A 623 -0.60 23.34 -8.73
N TRP A 624 -1.87 22.95 -8.71
CA TRP A 624 -2.91 23.66 -7.98
C TRP A 624 -3.92 22.67 -7.40
N SER A 625 -4.65 23.08 -6.36
CA SER A 625 -5.72 22.29 -5.76
C SER A 625 -6.70 21.75 -6.81
N GLU A 626 -6.99 20.46 -6.71
CA GLU A 626 -7.92 19.74 -7.61
C GLU A 626 -9.39 20.16 -7.45
N THR A 627 -9.73 20.86 -6.37
CA THR A 627 -11.11 21.35 -6.10
C THR A 627 -11.51 22.51 -7.01
N ARG A 628 -10.58 23.05 -7.79
CA ARG A 628 -10.83 24.18 -8.69
C ARG A 628 -11.61 23.73 -9.93
N MET A 629 -12.68 24.47 -10.24
CA MET A 629 -13.46 24.31 -11.47
C MET A 629 -13.14 25.41 -12.50
N PRO A 630 -13.20 25.11 -13.81
CA PRO A 630 -13.42 23.78 -14.40
C PRO A 630 -12.20 22.87 -14.22
N ARG A 631 -12.44 21.56 -14.12
CA ARG A 631 -11.41 20.53 -14.04
C ARG A 631 -10.62 20.51 -15.35
N GLN A 632 -9.29 20.60 -15.26
CA GLN A 632 -8.40 20.55 -16.42
C GLN A 632 -7.77 19.17 -16.52
N THR A 633 -8.04 18.47 -17.62
CA THR A 633 -7.51 17.13 -17.87
C THR A 633 -6.48 17.14 -18.99
N TRP A 634 -5.64 16.11 -18.98
CA TRP A 634 -4.48 15.97 -19.84
C TRP A 634 -4.46 14.58 -20.47
N SER A 635 -3.86 14.49 -21.65
CA SER A 635 -3.55 13.21 -22.27
C SER A 635 -2.13 13.17 -22.81
N VAL A 636 -1.55 11.97 -22.93
CA VAL A 636 -0.26 11.76 -23.59
C VAL A 636 -0.49 10.95 -24.86
N ASP A 637 -0.01 11.47 -25.99
CA ASP A 637 -0.07 10.75 -27.26
C ASP A 637 1.10 9.76 -27.44
N SER A 638 1.03 8.94 -28.49
CA SER A 638 2.06 7.94 -28.80
C SER A 638 3.42 8.53 -29.18
N GLN A 639 3.49 9.84 -29.47
CA GLN A 639 4.74 10.54 -29.76
C GLN A 639 5.39 11.09 -28.49
N GLY A 640 4.67 11.14 -27.36
CA GLY A 640 5.14 11.69 -26.10
C GLY A 640 4.78 13.16 -25.91
N ARG A 641 3.76 13.69 -26.61
CA ARG A 641 3.25 15.03 -26.37
C ARG A 641 2.14 14.98 -25.34
N ILE A 642 2.18 15.91 -24.38
CA ILE A 642 1.17 16.02 -23.33
C ILE A 642 0.19 17.11 -23.73
N HIS A 643 -1.04 16.73 -24.09
CA HIS A 643 -2.08 17.62 -24.60
C HIS A 643 -3.00 18.08 -23.47
N SER A 644 -3.40 19.35 -23.53
CA SER A 644 -4.51 19.84 -22.70
C SER A 644 -5.83 19.48 -23.36
N GLN A 645 -6.74 18.85 -22.61
CA GLN A 645 -8.08 18.54 -23.10
C GLN A 645 -9.04 19.74 -23.01
N MET A 646 -8.70 20.75 -22.21
CA MET A 646 -9.50 21.97 -22.08
C MET A 646 -9.15 23.02 -23.14
N PHE A 647 -7.89 23.08 -23.56
CA PHE A 647 -7.41 24.07 -24.53
C PHE A 647 -6.97 23.34 -25.80
N GLU A 648 -7.84 23.40 -26.82
CA GLU A 648 -7.59 22.78 -28.13
C GLU A 648 -6.24 23.21 -28.71
N ASP A 649 -5.55 22.26 -29.35
CA ASP A 649 -4.24 22.43 -29.98
C ASP A 649 -3.09 22.88 -29.05
N MET A 650 -3.30 22.85 -27.73
CA MET A 650 -2.28 23.24 -26.76
C MET A 650 -1.60 22.02 -26.10
N ILE A 651 -0.27 22.05 -26.07
CA ILE A 651 0.57 21.01 -25.45
C ILE A 651 1.44 21.58 -24.33
N LEU A 652 1.84 20.72 -23.38
CA LEU A 652 2.81 21.06 -22.35
C LEU A 652 4.21 21.21 -22.95
N ASP A 653 4.82 22.35 -22.67
CA ASP A 653 6.12 22.75 -23.19
C ASP A 653 6.93 23.45 -22.09
N ILE A 654 8.17 23.85 -22.40
CA ILE A 654 9.04 24.59 -21.50
C ILE A 654 9.24 25.99 -22.07
N LYS A 655 9.26 27.01 -21.20
CA LYS A 655 9.35 28.41 -21.63
C LYS A 655 10.61 28.69 -22.46
N GLY A 656 11.76 28.17 -22.02
CA GLY A 656 13.05 28.39 -22.64
C GLY A 656 13.53 29.86 -22.60
N GLY A 657 14.60 30.15 -23.35
CA GLY A 657 15.16 31.49 -23.46
C GLY A 657 16.12 31.89 -22.33
N ARG A 658 16.32 33.22 -22.17
CA ARG A 658 17.30 33.80 -21.23
C ARG A 658 16.67 34.42 -19.97
N SER A 659 15.36 34.29 -19.78
CA SER A 659 14.68 34.83 -18.60
C SER A 659 14.89 33.92 -17.38
N TYR A 660 14.67 34.46 -16.18
CA TYR A 660 14.81 33.72 -14.92
C TYR A 660 13.84 32.55 -14.78
N ASP A 661 12.74 32.55 -15.54
CA ASP A 661 11.69 31.53 -15.55
C ASP A 661 11.76 30.62 -16.78
N ARG A 662 12.93 30.54 -17.45
CA ARG A 662 13.15 29.70 -18.63
C ARG A 662 12.83 28.22 -18.41
N ASP A 663 12.99 27.72 -17.19
CA ASP A 663 12.83 26.31 -16.86
C ASP A 663 11.37 25.97 -16.48
N HIS A 664 10.44 26.94 -16.52
CA HIS A 664 9.04 26.69 -16.16
C HIS A 664 8.27 25.97 -17.25
N ALA A 665 7.37 25.08 -16.81
CA ALA A 665 6.37 24.47 -17.64
C ALA A 665 5.31 25.50 -18.07
N ILE A 666 4.96 25.44 -19.35
CA ILE A 666 3.98 26.31 -19.99
C ILE A 666 3.11 25.49 -20.93
N VAL A 667 2.03 26.07 -21.42
CA VAL A 667 1.30 25.54 -22.58
C VAL A 667 1.66 26.29 -23.85
N TRP A 668 1.76 25.57 -24.95
CA TRP A 668 2.09 26.12 -26.27
C TRP A 668 1.26 25.50 -27.39
N ASP A 669 1.07 26.28 -28.45
CA ASP A 669 0.29 25.91 -29.63
C ASP A 669 1.09 24.95 -30.54
N MET A 670 0.46 23.84 -30.93
CA MET A 670 1.06 22.80 -31.77
C MET A 670 1.22 23.23 -33.24
N ALA A 671 0.43 24.19 -33.73
CA ALA A 671 0.38 24.59 -35.14
C ALA A 671 1.56 25.47 -35.57
N GLU A 672 2.41 25.91 -34.65
CA GLU A 672 3.57 26.73 -34.98
C GLU A 672 4.79 25.93 -35.43
N GLU A 673 5.53 26.48 -36.40
CA GLU A 673 6.79 25.93 -36.92
C GLU A 673 7.98 26.07 -35.94
N ARG A 674 7.76 25.86 -34.63
CA ARG A 674 8.86 25.75 -33.66
C ARG A 674 8.99 24.32 -33.16
N PRO A 675 10.20 23.83 -32.87
CA PRO A 675 10.38 22.61 -32.11
C PRO A 675 9.70 22.75 -30.74
N THR A 676 8.86 21.78 -30.41
CA THR A 676 8.19 21.67 -29.11
C THR A 676 8.75 20.47 -28.34
N GLN A 677 8.62 20.49 -27.01
CA GLN A 677 9.12 19.40 -26.19
C GLN A 677 8.41 18.08 -26.50
N ILE A 678 9.22 17.03 -26.62
CA ILE A 678 8.76 15.65 -26.64
C ILE A 678 9.18 15.01 -25.32
N TRP A 679 8.22 14.42 -24.63
CA TRP A 679 8.42 13.84 -23.32
C TRP A 679 8.54 12.33 -23.42
N ASP A 680 9.50 11.77 -22.70
CA ASP A 680 9.65 10.35 -22.46
C ASP A 680 9.00 10.02 -21.10
N ILE A 681 7.96 9.20 -21.12
CA ILE A 681 7.24 8.78 -19.92
C ILE A 681 7.89 7.52 -19.38
N GLN A 682 8.69 7.67 -18.34
CA GLN A 682 9.43 6.60 -17.70
C GLN A 682 8.58 6.05 -16.56
N VAL A 683 7.75 5.04 -16.86
CA VAL A 683 7.00 4.30 -15.85
C VAL A 683 7.97 3.73 -14.83
N LEU A 684 7.70 4.00 -13.55
CA LEU A 684 8.60 3.64 -12.46
C LEU A 684 8.49 2.18 -12.06
#